data_AF-A0A8H3VU36-F1
#
_entry.id   AF-A0A8H3VU36-F1
#
_cell.length_a   1.000
_cell.length_b   1.000
_cell.length_c   1.000
_cell.angle_alpha   90.00
_cell.angle_beta   90.00
_cell.angle_gamma   90.00
#
_symmetry.space_group_name_H-M   'P 1'
#
loop_
_entity.id
_entity.type
_entity.pdbx_description
1 polymer ?
#
loop_
_entity_poly.entity_id
_entity_poly.type
_entity_poly.pdbx_seq_one_letter_code
_entity_poly.pdbx_strand_id
1 'polypeptide(L)'
;MWAHSLILAAVPALLTSTVSAATCPMLPPPRTANVGGGGTQIQDLWPNHLSLAILRQSNPGNSPYKAWFDYAQAFKSLDYQGLKSDLKKLMTDSQDWWPADYGNYGPFFIRLSWHAAGTYRVTDGRGGAGTGQQRFAPLNSWPDNGNLDKARRLLWPIKQKYGENISWADLLVLAGNVALESMGFKTFGFAGGRADTWESDQSPYWGGEKKFMDNDVRYGGSKDYAKRDLETPLGATNFGLIYVNPEGSDGIPDPGPSARDIRTTFSRMAMNDEETVALIAGGHSLGKTHGAGSSDLVGPEPEGACLESQGLGWSNRFKSGVGPHATTSGLEVVWTKTPTQWSNPPLYLDYLFRFEWEKTKSPAGAHQWVAKNTSAFIPDPFSKDPGAMRKPTMLTTDIALRTDPAYEKISRAFLSQPAKFEDAFARAWFKLLHRDMGPTTRWLGPELPKEVLIWTDPIPALDHKVIDQADIANLKKQILGTGVSVTKLIAVAWASASTYRNSDKRGGANGARILLAPQKDWKVNNPSELAEVTTALQSVQKNFQSGGRKVSMADLIVLAGAAGLEVAAKTTVPFTPGRMDATAKMTDADSFKWLEPTADGFRNYGASTPRVTLEQKLVDKAHLLSLTAPEMTALIGGMRTLNLNFDKSNVGILTNKPGQLSNDFFVNLLDIKTKWVGTGRGDVFDGVDRASGAKRWTASRVDLIFGSHAELRALAEVYAQAGGEEKLKQDFVAAWTKVMNLDRFDLPRQASQQYAMLEHVHAIFREWVEGRGVKIDGLGVAKLPGKGIGVVATRKLQKAETLISVPASTLITLDSKFVQEPSIKNCSVHGTVATSLTLNHGNSERVYRAWESVWPTAEDLQSMPFTWSAEQQDQLPPAIQALLIHQQGKFDRDWLARDGKIPEASKDLYQYYWLIVNTRCFYWTHFKKAKEAARRGKTLDRDDCMALCPFADYLNHADQGCTFHYDTKGITVVCDRSYAAGEEVVVSYGSHSNDYLLVEYGFILAENKHDNTKLDHLILPMLTRSQTTLLQQHNYLGDYTLDAKGVCYRTQVALRSTCTSAKKMEQFLAGEWDGEKDDAKVNAKRNTILKKFQDEIEAKLAGFEDMEDSATVTTLAQRWEQISAMIEAVLEQ
;
A
#
# COMPACT_ATOMS: atom_id res chain seq x y z
N MET A 1 -44.61 44.64 11.91
CA MET A 1 -45.34 43.79 10.94
C MET A 1 -44.71 43.98 9.57
N TRP A 2 -44.28 42.88 8.95
CA TRP A 2 -44.20 42.62 7.50
C TRP A 2 -43.20 43.41 6.60
N ALA A 3 -42.34 42.59 5.94
CA ALA A 3 -42.01 42.57 4.51
C ALA A 3 -40.75 43.25 3.91
N HIS A 4 -39.91 42.39 3.30
CA HIS A 4 -39.26 42.46 1.95
C HIS A 4 -37.96 43.26 1.69
N SER A 5 -36.85 42.48 1.61
CA SER A 5 -35.81 42.28 0.58
C SER A 5 -35.55 43.21 -0.64
N LEU A 6 -34.24 43.22 -1.05
CA LEU A 6 -33.59 43.47 -2.37
C LEU A 6 -33.28 44.95 -2.73
N ILE A 7 -32.18 45.42 -3.37
CA ILE A 7 -30.99 44.86 -4.06
C ILE A 7 -30.05 46.01 -4.54
N LEU A 8 -28.72 45.78 -4.65
CA LEU A 8 -27.65 46.38 -5.52
C LEU A 8 -27.41 47.93 -5.57
N ALA A 9 -26.23 48.53 -5.82
CA ALA A 9 -24.89 48.09 -6.28
C ALA A 9 -23.81 49.22 -6.13
N ALA A 10 -22.52 48.80 -6.15
CA ALA A 10 -21.28 49.43 -6.67
C ALA A 10 -20.73 50.77 -6.07
N VAL A 11 -19.59 50.84 -5.33
CA VAL A 11 -18.11 50.67 -5.65
C VAL A 11 -17.51 51.91 -6.37
N PRO A 12 -16.21 52.34 -6.24
CA PRO A 12 -15.11 52.10 -5.28
C PRO A 12 -14.43 53.39 -4.72
N ALA A 13 -13.51 53.26 -3.76
CA ALA A 13 -12.38 54.20 -3.63
C ALA A 13 -11.08 53.43 -3.34
N LEU A 14 -10.18 53.46 -4.32
CA LEU A 14 -8.78 53.02 -4.24
C LEU A 14 -7.92 54.02 -3.45
N LEU A 15 -6.71 53.55 -3.08
CA LEU A 15 -5.52 54.22 -2.52
C LEU A 15 -5.41 54.02 -0.99
N THR A 16 -4.38 53.35 -0.46
CA THR A 16 -2.99 53.24 -0.89
C THR A 16 -2.41 51.85 -0.57
N SER A 17 -1.87 51.20 -1.60
CA SER A 17 -1.03 50.01 -1.50
C SER A 17 0.38 50.39 -1.06
N THR A 18 0.70 50.17 0.21
CA THR A 18 2.05 49.74 0.59
C THR A 18 1.98 48.21 0.72
N VAL A 19 2.69 47.52 -0.17
CA VAL A 19 2.80 46.06 -0.14
C VAL A 19 3.54 45.68 1.14
N SER A 20 2.79 45.34 2.18
CA SER A 20 3.29 44.62 3.34
C SER A 20 3.42 43.16 2.95
N ALA A 21 4.60 42.75 2.51
CA ALA A 21 4.96 41.34 2.58
C ALA A 21 4.98 40.91 4.06
N ALA A 22 4.33 39.80 4.39
CA ALA A 22 4.50 38.98 5.62
C ALA A 22 3.29 38.82 6.58
N THR A 23 2.09 38.60 6.07
CA THR A 23 1.10 37.74 6.76
C THR A 23 0.37 36.90 5.71
N CYS A 24 0.34 35.58 5.90
CA CYS A 24 -0.52 34.70 5.11
C CYS A 24 -1.94 35.28 5.09
N PRO A 25 -2.64 35.33 3.93
CA PRO A 25 -4.08 35.54 3.98
C PRO A 25 -4.65 34.44 4.89
N MET A 26 -5.31 34.82 6.00
CA MET A 26 -5.99 33.81 6.82
C MET A 26 -7.05 33.16 5.93
N LEU A 27 -6.79 31.93 5.51
CA LEU A 27 -7.78 31.13 4.80
C LEU A 27 -8.98 30.94 5.74
N PRO A 28 -10.22 31.06 5.23
CA PRO A 28 -11.37 30.71 6.03
C PRO A 28 -11.20 29.25 6.50
N PRO A 29 -11.43 28.95 7.79
CA PRO A 29 -11.24 27.60 8.29
C PRO A 29 -12.11 26.63 7.47
N PRO A 30 -11.63 25.40 7.17
CA PRO A 30 -12.42 24.43 6.40
C PRO A 30 -13.83 24.22 6.97
N ARG A 31 -13.99 24.38 8.28
CA ARG A 31 -15.30 24.32 8.99
C ARG A 31 -16.33 25.33 8.49
N THR A 32 -15.91 26.44 7.86
CA THR A 32 -16.80 27.45 7.28
C THR A 32 -16.84 27.39 5.75
N ALA A 33 -16.11 26.45 5.13
CA ALA A 33 -16.11 26.28 3.69
C ALA A 33 -17.42 25.64 3.22
N ASN A 34 -18.05 26.22 2.19
CA ASN A 34 -19.33 25.79 1.62
C ASN A 34 -19.13 24.81 0.45
N VAL A 35 -18.23 23.83 0.62
CA VAL A 35 -17.89 22.80 -0.37
C VAL A 35 -17.78 21.44 0.31
N GLY A 36 -17.75 20.35 -0.48
CA GLY A 36 -17.54 18.99 0.04
C GLY A 36 -16.27 18.90 0.90
N GLY A 37 -16.39 18.35 2.11
CA GLY A 37 -15.32 18.29 3.11
C GLY A 37 -15.30 19.45 4.11
N GLY A 38 -16.03 20.55 3.84
CA GLY A 38 -16.24 21.63 4.80
C GLY A 38 -17.46 21.42 5.72
N GLY A 39 -17.70 22.37 6.62
CA GLY A 39 -18.87 22.38 7.51
C GLY A 39 -18.77 21.58 8.81
N THR A 40 -19.85 21.59 9.59
CA THR A 40 -20.01 20.84 10.85
C THR A 40 -19.89 19.34 10.64
N GLN A 41 -19.05 18.66 11.43
CA GLN A 41 -18.81 17.22 11.35
C GLN A 41 -19.60 16.43 12.41
N ILE A 42 -19.69 15.11 12.26
CA ILE A 42 -20.40 14.20 13.21
C ILE A 42 -19.91 14.41 14.65
N GLN A 43 -18.60 14.54 14.84
CA GLN A 43 -17.98 14.69 16.17
C GLN A 43 -18.26 16.07 16.80
N ASP A 44 -18.60 17.09 16.00
CA ASP A 44 -19.00 18.39 16.52
C ASP A 44 -20.40 18.33 17.15
N LEU A 45 -21.31 17.53 16.57
CA LEU A 45 -22.66 17.32 17.09
C LEU A 45 -22.70 16.29 18.23
N TRP A 46 -21.90 15.22 18.11
CA TRP A 46 -21.82 14.14 19.08
C TRP A 46 -20.36 13.87 19.48
N PRO A 47 -19.79 14.65 20.40
CA PRO A 47 -18.38 14.49 20.81
C PRO A 47 -18.05 13.13 21.43
N ASN A 48 -19.05 12.43 21.96
CA ASN A 48 -18.91 11.10 22.54
C ASN A 48 -19.18 9.96 21.52
N HIS A 49 -19.37 10.29 20.24
CA HIS A 49 -19.56 9.29 19.18
C HIS A 49 -18.29 8.43 19.03
N LEU A 50 -18.45 7.10 19.01
CA LEU A 50 -17.34 6.18 18.76
C LEU A 50 -16.81 6.39 17.34
N SER A 51 -15.52 6.64 17.17
CA SER A 51 -14.93 6.77 15.84
C SER A 51 -14.42 5.43 15.34
N LEU A 52 -14.80 5.04 14.12
CA LEU A 52 -14.23 3.88 13.41
C LEU A 52 -13.12 4.28 12.43
N ALA A 53 -12.71 5.56 12.41
CA ALA A 53 -11.77 6.09 11.41
C ALA A 53 -10.44 5.31 11.39
N ILE A 54 -9.93 4.92 12.56
CA ILE A 54 -8.67 4.17 12.66
C ILE A 54 -8.75 2.78 12.01
N LEU A 55 -9.95 2.19 11.87
CA LEU A 55 -10.15 0.89 11.21
C LEU A 55 -10.30 1.00 9.68
N ARG A 56 -10.18 2.21 9.14
CA ARG A 56 -10.25 2.52 7.70
C ARG A 56 -8.90 3.01 7.15
N GLN A 57 -7.90 3.15 8.03
CA GLN A 57 -6.57 3.60 7.67
C GLN A 57 -5.78 2.50 6.95
N SER A 58 -4.74 2.91 6.22
CA SER A 58 -3.87 2.00 5.46
C SER A 58 -4.62 1.12 4.46
N ASN A 59 -5.75 1.63 3.93
CA ASN A 59 -6.47 0.99 2.83
C ASN A 59 -5.53 0.94 1.60
N PRO A 60 -5.38 -0.22 0.92
CA PRO A 60 -4.59 -0.31 -0.31
C PRO A 60 -4.96 0.74 -1.37
N GLY A 61 -6.23 1.19 -1.40
CA GLY A 61 -6.68 2.27 -2.29
C GLY A 61 -6.10 3.66 -1.99
N ASN A 62 -5.55 3.89 -0.79
CA ASN A 62 -4.89 5.15 -0.42
C ASN A 62 -3.38 5.14 -0.77
N SER A 63 -2.86 4.04 -1.31
CA SER A 63 -1.47 3.92 -1.74
C SER A 63 -1.33 4.29 -3.22
N PRO A 64 -0.33 5.13 -3.60
CA PRO A 64 0.01 5.36 -5.01
C PRO A 64 0.66 4.14 -5.66
N TYR A 65 1.23 3.23 -4.86
CA TYR A 65 1.71 1.94 -5.37
C TYR A 65 0.57 0.95 -5.50
N LYS A 66 0.58 0.18 -6.58
CA LYS A 66 -0.37 -0.91 -6.81
C LYS A 66 -0.27 -1.94 -5.68
N ALA A 67 -1.36 -2.64 -5.42
CA ALA A 67 -1.49 -3.56 -4.29
C ALA A 67 -0.46 -4.72 -4.29
N TRP A 68 0.15 -5.00 -5.44
CA TRP A 68 1.20 -6.00 -5.60
C TRP A 68 2.64 -5.52 -5.31
N PHE A 69 2.85 -4.24 -4.99
CA PHE A 69 4.18 -3.71 -4.67
C PHE A 69 4.74 -4.33 -3.38
N ASP A 70 5.94 -4.90 -3.43
CA ASP A 70 6.67 -5.41 -2.27
C ASP A 70 7.95 -4.60 -2.02
N TYR A 71 7.87 -3.71 -1.03
CA TYR A 71 9.01 -2.90 -0.60
C TYR A 71 10.24 -3.72 -0.22
N ALA A 72 10.08 -4.95 0.31
CA ALA A 72 11.24 -5.77 0.67
C ALA A 72 12.04 -6.19 -0.56
N GLN A 73 11.40 -6.41 -1.70
CA GLN A 73 12.08 -6.72 -2.96
C GLN A 73 12.70 -5.48 -3.58
N ALA A 74 11.96 -4.36 -3.60
CA ALA A 74 12.48 -3.07 -4.05
C ALA A 74 13.77 -2.69 -3.30
N PHE A 75 13.75 -2.77 -1.96
CA PHE A 75 14.92 -2.48 -1.13
C PHE A 75 16.11 -3.42 -1.38
N LYS A 76 15.87 -4.70 -1.68
CA LYS A 76 16.97 -5.64 -2.02
C LYS A 76 17.68 -5.28 -3.32
N SER A 77 17.00 -4.59 -4.24
CA SER A 77 17.58 -4.11 -5.51
C SER A 77 18.32 -2.77 -5.39
N LEU A 78 18.24 -2.12 -4.22
CA LEU A 78 18.86 -0.83 -3.95
C LEU A 78 20.39 -0.91 -4.02
N ASP A 79 21.02 0.03 -4.73
CA ASP A 79 22.45 0.32 -4.55
C ASP A 79 22.69 0.99 -3.19
N TYR A 80 22.76 0.17 -2.15
CA TYR A 80 22.88 0.63 -0.77
C TYR A 80 24.19 1.39 -0.51
N GLN A 81 25.29 1.00 -1.16
CA GLN A 81 26.58 1.67 -1.00
C GLN A 81 26.61 3.00 -1.74
N GLY A 82 26.03 3.07 -2.95
CA GLY A 82 25.80 4.34 -3.65
C GLY A 82 24.96 5.30 -2.81
N LEU A 83 23.86 4.81 -2.21
CA LEU A 83 23.01 5.61 -1.31
C LEU A 83 23.80 6.18 -0.12
N LYS A 84 24.57 5.34 0.59
CA LYS A 84 25.42 5.81 1.70
C LYS A 84 26.47 6.82 1.24
N SER A 85 27.05 6.62 0.06
CA SER A 85 28.02 7.57 -0.50
C SER A 85 27.37 8.93 -0.79
N ASP A 86 26.16 8.95 -1.34
CA ASP A 86 25.46 10.21 -1.63
C ASP A 86 25.04 10.92 -0.35
N LEU A 87 24.58 10.17 0.66
CA LEU A 87 24.31 10.72 1.99
C LEU A 87 25.55 11.36 2.60
N LYS A 88 26.73 10.70 2.52
CA LYS A 88 28.00 11.26 3.01
C LYS A 88 28.39 12.55 2.29
N LYS A 89 28.18 12.63 0.97
CA LYS A 89 28.42 13.86 0.20
C LYS A 89 27.47 14.97 0.64
N LEU A 90 26.19 14.67 0.78
CA LEU A 90 25.17 15.63 1.22
C LEU A 90 25.52 16.23 2.59
N MET A 91 26.17 15.48 3.49
CA MET A 91 26.58 16.01 4.80
C MET A 91 27.36 17.32 4.68
N THR A 92 28.22 17.48 3.67
CA THR A 92 29.07 18.67 3.50
C THR A 92 28.68 19.53 2.29
N ASP A 93 27.57 19.23 1.63
CA ASP A 93 27.07 19.97 0.46
C ASP A 93 26.09 21.06 0.90
N SER A 94 26.62 22.12 1.53
CA SER A 94 25.82 23.19 2.12
C SER A 94 24.99 23.92 1.07
N GLN A 95 23.69 24.06 1.33
CA GLN A 95 22.72 24.75 0.49
C GLN A 95 22.47 26.18 1.00
N ASP A 96 22.43 27.16 0.10
CA ASP A 96 22.27 28.58 0.48
C ASP A 96 20.94 28.88 1.19
N TRP A 97 19.88 28.16 0.84
CA TRP A 97 18.55 28.33 1.44
C TRP A 97 18.47 27.78 2.88
N TRP A 98 19.41 26.93 3.30
CA TRP A 98 19.55 26.48 4.68
C TRP A 98 21.00 26.08 4.99
N PRO A 99 21.91 27.05 5.22
CA PRO A 99 23.34 26.76 5.32
C PRO A 99 23.71 25.79 6.45
N ALA A 100 24.67 24.91 6.20
CA ALA A 100 25.13 23.92 7.17
C ALA A 100 25.98 24.55 8.29
N ASP A 101 25.64 24.30 9.55
CA ASP A 101 26.49 24.68 10.68
C ASP A 101 27.87 24.00 10.55
N TYR A 102 28.95 24.77 10.71
CA TYR A 102 30.32 24.27 10.56
C TYR A 102 30.59 23.57 9.21
N GLY A 103 29.78 23.87 8.17
CA GLY A 103 29.84 23.22 6.87
C GLY A 103 29.42 21.75 6.87
N ASN A 104 28.68 21.28 7.89
CA ASN A 104 28.25 19.88 7.99
C ASN A 104 26.83 19.71 8.56
N TYR A 105 25.90 19.11 7.78
CA TYR A 105 24.53 18.77 8.21
C TYR A 105 24.42 17.53 9.08
N GLY A 106 25.52 16.80 9.33
CA GLY A 106 25.54 15.57 10.09
C GLY A 106 24.76 15.64 11.40
N PRO A 107 25.05 16.60 12.31
CA PRO A 107 24.30 16.73 13.55
C PRO A 107 22.80 17.04 13.35
N PHE A 108 22.45 17.75 12.27
CA PHE A 108 21.06 18.03 11.92
C PHE A 108 20.31 16.76 11.49
N PHE A 109 20.97 15.86 10.76
CA PHE A 109 20.40 14.55 10.40
C PHE A 109 20.37 13.57 11.58
N ILE A 110 21.30 13.66 12.53
CA ILE A 110 21.20 12.91 13.79
C ILE A 110 19.93 13.31 14.55
N ARG A 111 19.68 14.63 14.68
CA ARG A 111 18.43 15.12 15.27
C ARG A 111 17.20 14.64 14.48
N LEU A 112 17.25 14.69 13.15
CA LEU A 112 16.14 14.19 12.31
C LEU A 112 15.79 12.74 12.64
N SER A 113 16.79 11.85 12.65
CA SER A 113 16.60 10.41 12.92
C SER A 113 16.19 10.16 14.38
N TRP A 114 16.78 10.89 15.33
CA TRP A 114 16.40 10.86 16.75
C TRP A 114 14.92 11.19 16.93
N HIS A 115 14.45 12.29 16.33
CA HIS A 115 13.05 12.72 16.45
C HIS A 115 12.09 11.79 15.70
N ALA A 116 12.51 11.22 14.57
CA ALA A 116 11.70 10.27 13.82
C ALA A 116 11.43 9.01 14.66
N ALA A 117 12.47 8.46 15.28
CA ALA A 117 12.35 7.27 16.13
C ALA A 117 11.84 7.57 17.55
N GLY A 118 12.06 8.80 18.03
CA GLY A 118 11.89 9.23 19.41
C GLY A 118 10.45 9.39 19.88
N THR A 119 9.45 9.21 19.01
CA THR A 119 8.03 9.31 19.42
C THR A 119 7.44 7.99 19.94
N TYR A 120 8.18 6.89 19.84
CA TYR A 120 7.74 5.55 20.22
C TYR A 120 7.39 5.42 21.71
N ARG A 121 6.38 4.60 22.04
CA ARG A 121 6.01 4.32 23.44
C ARG A 121 5.76 2.84 23.66
N VAL A 122 6.32 2.27 24.73
CA VAL A 122 6.17 0.84 25.03
C VAL A 122 4.74 0.44 25.39
N THR A 123 3.99 1.37 25.97
CA THR A 123 2.63 1.18 26.49
C THR A 123 1.66 0.66 25.44
N ASP A 124 1.75 1.14 24.21
CA ASP A 124 0.90 0.71 23.09
C ASP A 124 1.66 0.47 21.78
N GLY A 125 2.98 0.65 21.79
CA GLY A 125 3.87 0.40 20.64
C GLY A 125 3.77 1.46 19.55
N ARG A 126 2.96 2.53 19.74
CA ARG A 126 2.76 3.58 18.73
C ARG A 126 3.87 4.63 18.75
N GLY A 127 3.91 5.42 17.68
CA GLY A 127 5.03 6.31 17.38
C GLY A 127 6.22 5.53 16.82
N GLY A 128 7.37 6.17 16.77
CA GLY A 128 8.58 5.60 16.16
C GLY A 128 8.73 5.93 14.68
N ALA A 129 9.76 5.36 14.07
CA ALA A 129 10.16 5.64 12.70
C ALA A 129 9.57 4.66 11.67
N GLY A 130 8.92 3.59 12.12
CA GLY A 130 8.53 2.42 11.35
C GLY A 130 7.61 2.67 10.15
N THR A 131 7.00 3.85 10.08
CA THR A 131 6.02 4.27 9.07
C THR A 131 6.34 5.62 8.41
N GLY A 132 7.43 6.29 8.81
CA GLY A 132 7.83 7.59 8.24
C GLY A 132 6.91 8.77 8.60
N GLN A 133 6.12 8.66 9.68
CA GLN A 133 5.06 9.61 10.06
C GLN A 133 5.55 11.03 10.38
N GLN A 134 6.84 11.27 10.59
CA GLN A 134 7.38 12.62 10.76
C GLN A 134 7.15 13.52 9.51
N ARG A 135 6.78 12.94 8.37
CA ARG A 135 6.39 13.66 7.15
C ARG A 135 4.97 14.23 7.21
N PHE A 136 4.13 13.73 8.09
CA PHE A 136 2.70 14.05 8.15
C PHE A 136 2.33 14.77 9.45
N ALA A 137 1.17 15.42 9.43
CA ALA A 137 0.58 16.00 10.62
C ALA A 137 0.23 14.90 11.65
N PRO A 138 0.31 15.19 12.97
CA PRO A 138 0.77 16.44 13.55
C PRO A 138 2.31 16.51 13.67
N LEU A 139 3.03 15.41 13.46
CA LEU A 139 4.46 15.32 13.77
C LEU A 139 5.31 16.27 12.90
N ASN A 140 4.96 16.49 11.64
CA ASN A 140 5.67 17.41 10.77
C ASN A 140 5.69 18.86 11.28
N SER A 141 4.83 19.18 12.25
CA SER A 141 4.53 20.52 12.74
C SER A 141 4.63 20.68 14.27
N TRP A 142 5.06 19.63 14.98
CA TRP A 142 5.37 19.73 16.40
C TRP A 142 6.48 20.77 16.65
N PRO A 143 6.39 21.60 17.72
CA PRO A 143 7.44 22.57 18.05
C PRO A 143 8.83 21.94 18.16
N ASP A 144 8.93 20.75 18.76
CA ASP A 144 10.20 20.05 18.92
C ASP A 144 10.76 19.53 17.59
N ASN A 145 9.94 19.44 16.53
CA ASN A 145 10.36 19.13 15.17
C ASN A 145 10.66 20.39 14.35
N GLY A 146 10.75 21.56 14.99
CA GLY A 146 11.11 22.83 14.37
C GLY A 146 12.31 22.68 13.43
N ASN A 147 12.16 23.21 12.22
CA ASN A 147 13.12 23.17 11.12
C ASN A 147 13.45 21.77 10.55
N LEU A 148 12.92 20.65 11.07
CA LEU A 148 13.17 19.32 10.49
C LEU A 148 12.48 19.13 9.12
N ASP A 149 11.52 19.99 8.77
CA ASP A 149 11.04 20.15 7.40
C ASP A 149 12.17 20.46 6.41
N LYS A 150 13.16 21.29 6.80
CA LYS A 150 14.35 21.59 5.99
C LYS A 150 15.26 20.38 5.88
N ALA A 151 15.47 19.64 6.98
CA ALA A 151 16.25 18.40 6.96
C ALA A 151 15.64 17.37 5.98
N ARG A 152 14.32 17.17 6.03
CA ARG A 152 13.63 16.29 5.07
C ARG A 152 13.75 16.80 3.64
N ARG A 153 13.66 18.11 3.42
CA ARG A 153 13.83 18.72 2.09
C ARG A 153 15.25 18.53 1.53
N LEU A 154 16.29 18.60 2.35
CA LEU A 154 17.67 18.30 1.94
C LEU A 154 17.84 16.85 1.46
N LEU A 155 17.07 15.91 2.00
CA LEU A 155 17.09 14.49 1.58
C LEU A 155 16.27 14.21 0.30
N TRP A 156 15.45 15.15 -0.16
CA TRP A 156 14.58 14.91 -1.32
C TRP A 156 15.34 14.51 -2.59
N PRO A 157 16.44 15.17 -3.00
CA PRO A 157 17.20 14.74 -4.18
C PRO A 157 17.69 13.28 -4.09
N ILE A 158 18.03 12.82 -2.89
CA ILE A 158 18.41 11.41 -2.65
C ILE A 158 17.18 10.51 -2.80
N LYS A 159 16.06 10.84 -2.16
CA LYS A 159 14.82 10.07 -2.32
C LYS A 159 14.36 10.00 -3.78
N GLN A 160 14.50 11.10 -4.52
CA GLN A 160 14.17 11.20 -5.94
C GLN A 160 15.07 10.28 -6.78
N LYS A 161 16.38 10.29 -6.53
CA LYS A 161 17.35 9.44 -7.23
C LYS A 161 17.09 7.94 -7.05
N TYR A 162 16.78 7.50 -5.83
CA TYR A 162 16.64 6.07 -5.51
C TYR A 162 15.19 5.56 -5.56
N GLY A 163 14.20 6.42 -5.82
CA GLY A 163 12.83 6.04 -6.10
C GLY A 163 12.21 5.12 -5.04
N GLU A 164 11.41 4.16 -5.47
CA GLU A 164 10.71 3.20 -4.60
C GLU A 164 11.62 2.20 -3.87
N ASN A 165 12.90 2.09 -4.27
CA ASN A 165 13.87 1.18 -3.67
C ASN A 165 14.35 1.64 -2.28
N ILE A 166 14.05 2.88 -1.89
CA ILE A 166 14.23 3.37 -0.53
C ILE A 166 12.98 4.15 -0.09
N SER A 167 12.37 3.73 1.02
CA SER A 167 11.27 4.46 1.63
C SER A 167 11.79 5.70 2.36
N TRP A 168 10.92 6.70 2.56
CA TRP A 168 11.22 7.78 3.49
C TRP A 168 11.42 7.24 4.91
N ALA A 169 10.61 6.27 5.35
CA ALA A 169 10.73 5.68 6.68
C ALA A 169 12.16 5.15 6.96
N ASP A 170 12.78 4.45 6.00
CA ASP A 170 14.18 4.01 6.13
C ASP A 170 15.18 5.16 5.92
N LEU A 171 14.96 6.04 4.94
CA LEU A 171 15.87 7.16 4.63
C LEU A 171 16.03 8.14 5.80
N LEU A 172 14.93 8.45 6.50
CA LEU A 172 14.92 9.37 7.65
C LEU A 172 15.84 8.90 8.77
N VAL A 173 15.95 7.59 9.00
CA VAL A 173 16.80 7.02 10.07
C VAL A 173 18.18 6.61 9.57
N LEU A 174 18.32 6.25 8.30
CA LEU A 174 19.62 5.98 7.69
C LEU A 174 20.48 7.26 7.64
N ALA A 175 19.88 8.42 7.37
CA ALA A 175 20.59 9.69 7.31
C ALA A 175 21.39 10.00 8.59
N GLY A 176 20.78 9.86 9.77
CA GLY A 176 21.47 10.04 11.05
C GLY A 176 22.50 8.96 11.35
N ASN A 177 22.27 7.72 10.91
CA ASN A 177 23.27 6.65 11.04
C ASN A 177 24.53 6.95 10.21
N VAL A 178 24.35 7.37 8.95
CA VAL A 178 25.45 7.77 8.06
C VAL A 178 26.13 9.05 8.56
N ALA A 179 25.38 9.98 9.14
CA ALA A 179 25.94 11.18 9.75
C ALA A 179 26.92 10.85 10.87
N LEU A 180 26.55 9.95 11.81
CA LEU A 180 27.45 9.47 12.86
C LEU A 180 28.73 8.85 12.28
N GLU A 181 28.60 7.96 11.30
CA GLU A 181 29.75 7.34 10.62
C GLU A 181 30.67 8.38 9.96
N SER A 182 30.09 9.38 9.28
CA SER A 182 30.86 10.42 8.58
C SER A 182 31.66 11.32 9.53
N MET A 183 31.22 11.43 10.79
CA MET A 183 31.86 12.24 11.83
C MET A 183 32.76 11.40 12.76
N GLY A 184 33.05 10.15 12.41
CA GLY A 184 34.03 9.31 13.10
C GLY A 184 33.47 8.40 14.20
N PHE A 185 32.15 8.25 14.31
CA PHE A 185 31.54 7.28 15.23
C PHE A 185 31.19 5.97 14.51
N LYS A 186 31.57 4.83 15.08
CA LYS A 186 31.22 3.51 14.52
C LYS A 186 29.88 3.04 15.07
N THR A 187 28.84 3.04 14.23
CA THR A 187 27.52 2.53 14.61
C THR A 187 27.51 1.00 14.73
N PHE A 188 26.54 0.45 15.47
CA PHE A 188 26.40 -1.00 15.68
C PHE A 188 25.99 -1.76 14.40
N GLY A 189 25.25 -1.11 13.52
CA GLY A 189 24.70 -1.65 12.28
C GLY A 189 23.50 -0.83 11.80
N PHE A 190 22.83 -1.29 10.75
CA PHE A 190 21.59 -0.70 10.26
C PHE A 190 20.71 -1.77 9.60
N ALA A 191 19.40 -1.68 9.81
CA ALA A 191 18.40 -2.49 9.11
C ALA A 191 17.35 -1.61 8.44
N GLY A 192 17.15 -1.84 7.14
CA GLY A 192 16.00 -1.33 6.39
C GLY A 192 14.81 -2.30 6.45
N GLY A 193 13.72 -1.94 5.77
CA GLY A 193 12.50 -2.75 5.65
C GLY A 193 11.21 -2.05 6.12
N ARG A 194 11.27 -0.77 6.47
CA ARG A 194 10.11 0.06 6.85
C ARG A 194 9.40 0.54 5.58
N ALA A 195 8.19 0.07 5.32
CA ALA A 195 7.40 0.57 4.21
C ALA A 195 6.83 1.97 4.55
N ASP A 196 6.72 2.82 3.54
CA ASP A 196 6.08 4.13 3.70
C ASP A 196 4.58 4.02 3.96
N THR A 197 4.05 5.04 4.61
CA THR A 197 2.60 5.30 4.70
C THR A 197 2.25 6.59 3.94
N TRP A 198 0.95 6.78 3.69
CA TRP A 198 0.42 7.80 2.77
C TRP A 198 -0.55 8.79 3.40
N GLU A 199 -0.82 8.62 4.70
CA GLU A 199 -1.75 9.45 5.46
C GLU A 199 -1.26 9.57 6.91
N SER A 200 -1.70 10.61 7.61
CA SER A 200 -1.47 10.76 9.05
C SER A 200 -2.09 9.60 9.83
N ASP A 201 -1.31 8.93 10.67
CA ASP A 201 -1.83 7.94 11.62
C ASP A 201 -2.68 8.66 12.69
N GLN A 202 -3.97 8.34 12.74
CA GLN A 202 -4.92 8.96 13.67
C GLN A 202 -5.10 8.13 14.94
N SER A 203 -4.44 6.98 15.04
CA SER A 203 -4.55 6.08 16.19
C SER A 203 -3.73 6.48 17.43
N PRO A 204 -2.62 7.25 17.37
CA PRO A 204 -1.90 7.65 18.57
C PRO A 204 -2.65 8.72 19.37
N TYR A 205 -2.92 8.43 20.65
CA TYR A 205 -3.31 9.44 21.61
C TYR A 205 -2.07 10.21 22.11
N TRP A 206 -1.83 11.41 21.56
CA TRP A 206 -0.69 12.28 21.92
C TRP A 206 -0.90 13.13 23.18
N GLY A 207 -2.13 13.17 23.70
CA GLY A 207 -2.54 13.97 24.84
C GLY A 207 -3.95 14.54 24.66
N GLY A 208 -4.53 15.05 25.75
CA GLY A 208 -5.85 15.71 25.73
C GLY A 208 -5.76 17.23 25.67
N GLU A 209 -4.55 17.78 25.55
CA GLU A 209 -4.30 19.22 25.43
C GLU A 209 -4.77 19.78 24.09
N LYS A 210 -5.14 21.07 24.07
CA LYS A 210 -5.63 21.77 22.86
C LYS A 210 -4.59 22.69 22.23
N LYS A 211 -3.45 22.89 22.88
CA LYS A 211 -2.38 23.80 22.47
C LYS A 211 -1.04 23.10 22.67
N PHE A 212 -0.14 23.28 21.72
CA PHE A 212 1.23 22.80 21.87
C PHE A 212 1.91 23.40 23.09
N MET A 213 2.88 22.68 23.64
CA MET A 213 3.62 22.97 24.86
C MET A 213 2.82 22.92 26.17
N ASP A 214 1.50 22.80 26.14
CA ASP A 214 0.71 22.58 27.35
C ASP A 214 0.90 21.16 27.92
N ASN A 215 0.67 21.01 29.23
CA ASN A 215 0.77 19.72 29.94
C ASN A 215 -0.23 19.54 31.10
N ASP A 216 -1.25 20.38 31.21
CA ASP A 216 -2.15 20.34 32.36
C ASP A 216 -2.99 19.04 32.39
N VAL A 217 -3.43 18.54 31.23
CA VAL A 217 -4.25 17.32 31.16
C VAL A 217 -3.44 16.08 31.58
N ARG A 218 -2.23 15.92 31.03
CA ARG A 218 -1.38 14.74 31.29
C ARG A 218 -0.84 14.62 32.71
N TYR A 219 -0.85 15.70 33.49
CA TYR A 219 -0.49 15.68 34.92
C TYR A 219 -1.69 15.95 35.84
N GLY A 220 -2.91 16.02 35.30
CA GLY A 220 -4.12 16.32 36.08
C GLY A 220 -4.07 17.68 36.80
N GLY A 221 -3.36 18.65 36.23
CA GLY A 221 -3.13 19.98 36.82
C GLY A 221 -2.07 20.03 37.93
N SER A 222 -1.38 18.92 38.23
CA SER A 222 -0.37 18.90 39.29
C SER A 222 0.86 19.73 38.93
N LYS A 223 1.26 20.62 39.85
CA LYS A 223 2.53 21.37 39.83
C LYS A 223 3.53 20.90 40.89
N ASP A 224 3.25 19.78 41.57
CA ASP A 224 4.22 19.12 42.45
C ASP A 224 5.17 18.26 41.61
N TYR A 225 6.27 18.84 41.16
CA TYR A 225 7.24 18.16 40.30
C TYR A 225 7.91 16.95 40.96
N ALA A 226 7.91 16.88 42.29
CA ALA A 226 8.47 15.74 43.01
C ALA A 226 7.54 14.52 43.00
N LYS A 227 6.23 14.71 42.81
CA LYS A 227 5.22 13.63 42.91
C LYS A 227 4.24 13.52 41.75
N ARG A 228 4.25 14.44 40.77
CA ARG A 228 3.37 14.35 39.59
C ARG A 228 3.63 13.09 38.80
N ASP A 229 2.59 12.46 38.27
CA ASP A 229 2.68 11.26 37.45
C ASP A 229 2.20 11.56 36.04
N LEU A 230 2.98 11.13 35.04
CA LEU A 230 2.61 11.29 33.64
C LEU A 230 1.46 10.35 33.29
N GLU A 231 0.41 10.85 32.64
CA GLU A 231 -0.72 10.04 32.16
C GLU A 231 -0.23 8.89 31.25
N THR A 232 -0.70 7.66 31.51
CA THR A 232 -0.53 6.52 30.58
C THR A 232 -1.56 6.63 29.45
N PRO A 233 -1.19 6.48 28.15
CA PRO A 233 0.04 5.87 27.63
C PRO A 233 1.18 6.84 27.23
N LEU A 234 1.13 8.13 27.62
CA LEU A 234 2.01 9.17 27.08
C LEU A 234 3.49 8.95 27.41
N GLY A 235 4.36 9.33 26.48
CA GLY A 235 5.82 9.23 26.60
C GLY A 235 6.55 10.56 26.70
N ALA A 236 5.84 11.69 26.74
CA ALA A 236 6.43 13.03 26.73
C ALA A 236 5.81 13.96 27.79
N THR A 237 6.56 14.94 28.30
CA THR A 237 6.11 15.86 29.37
C THR A 237 5.20 16.98 28.90
N ASN A 238 5.15 17.28 27.59
CA ASN A 238 4.33 18.34 27.01
C ASN A 238 3.80 17.92 25.64
N PHE A 239 2.66 18.47 25.23
CA PHE A 239 2.13 18.19 23.89
C PHE A 239 3.02 18.84 22.83
N GLY A 240 3.53 18.06 21.87
CA GLY A 240 4.43 18.57 20.83
C GLY A 240 5.93 18.45 21.14
N LEU A 241 6.31 17.85 22.28
CA LEU A 241 7.69 17.46 22.59
C LEU A 241 7.92 15.97 22.33
N ILE A 242 9.17 15.59 22.03
CA ILE A 242 9.56 14.18 21.90
C ILE A 242 9.64 13.52 23.29
N TYR A 243 10.37 14.12 24.23
CA TYR A 243 10.56 13.57 25.59
C TYR A 243 10.24 14.60 26.68
N VAL A 244 11.14 15.55 26.90
CA VAL A 244 11.12 16.48 28.03
C VAL A 244 11.36 17.91 27.58
N ASN A 245 10.97 18.89 28.39
CA ASN A 245 11.30 20.29 28.12
C ASN A 245 12.80 20.55 28.38
N PRO A 246 13.57 21.06 27.39
CA PRO A 246 15.01 21.27 27.50
C PRO A 246 15.41 22.37 28.49
N GLU A 247 14.50 23.31 28.80
CA GLU A 247 14.71 24.34 29.81
C GLU A 247 14.51 23.82 31.25
N GLY A 248 13.89 22.64 31.39
CA GLY A 248 13.50 21.99 32.65
C GLY A 248 11.98 21.92 32.81
N SER A 249 11.50 21.25 33.87
CA SER A 249 10.06 21.00 34.09
C SER A 249 9.26 22.31 34.08
N ASP A 250 8.28 22.41 33.18
CA ASP A 250 7.47 23.62 32.93
C ASP A 250 8.30 24.90 32.65
N GLY A 251 9.50 24.74 32.05
CA GLY A 251 10.41 25.84 31.73
C GLY A 251 11.26 26.32 32.91
N ILE A 252 11.18 25.66 34.06
CA ILE A 252 11.95 26.00 35.26
C ILE A 252 13.33 25.34 35.16
N PRO A 253 14.46 26.10 35.21
CA PRO A 253 15.81 25.55 35.11
C PRO A 253 16.25 24.88 36.42
N ASP A 254 15.56 23.81 36.78
CA ASP A 254 15.86 22.91 37.90
C ASP A 254 16.23 21.51 37.36
N PRO A 255 17.50 21.10 37.47
CA PRO A 255 17.98 19.80 37.02
C PRO A 255 17.34 18.60 37.76
N GLY A 256 16.90 18.77 39.02
CA GLY A 256 16.37 17.67 39.83
C GLY A 256 15.07 17.08 39.27
N PRO A 257 13.99 17.87 39.16
CA PRO A 257 12.76 17.49 38.46
C PRO A 257 13.00 17.05 37.01
N SER A 258 13.91 17.71 36.30
CA SER A 258 14.24 17.35 34.91
C SER A 258 14.77 15.91 34.80
N ALA A 259 15.63 15.46 35.73
CA ALA A 259 16.11 14.07 35.76
C ALA A 259 14.98 13.05 35.95
N ARG A 260 13.98 13.36 36.78
CA ARG A 260 12.81 12.50 37.00
C ARG A 260 11.95 12.39 35.73
N ASP A 261 11.72 13.53 35.07
CA ASP A 261 11.00 13.58 33.80
C ASP A 261 11.75 12.79 32.70
N ILE A 262 13.08 12.93 32.62
CA ILE A 262 13.93 12.16 31.71
C ILE A 262 13.76 10.66 31.96
N ARG A 263 13.92 10.21 33.21
CA ARG A 263 13.77 8.79 33.57
C ARG A 263 12.41 8.22 33.21
N THR A 264 11.35 8.98 33.52
CA THR A 264 9.97 8.55 33.28
C THR A 264 9.68 8.45 31.79
N THR A 265 10.09 9.44 31.00
CA THR A 265 9.82 9.46 29.56
C THR A 265 10.66 8.42 28.82
N PHE A 266 11.96 8.34 29.09
CA PHE A 266 12.85 7.36 28.45
C PHE A 266 12.47 5.90 28.78
N SER A 267 12.07 5.61 30.03
CA SER A 267 11.58 4.25 30.39
C SER A 267 10.30 3.89 29.64
N ARG A 268 9.37 4.84 29.46
CA ARG A 268 8.19 4.67 28.59
C ARG A 268 8.52 4.57 27.10
N MET A 269 9.77 4.77 26.73
CA MET A 269 10.29 4.56 25.38
C MET A 269 11.31 3.42 25.32
N ALA A 270 11.25 2.47 26.26
CA ALA A 270 12.13 1.29 26.32
C ALA A 270 13.61 1.58 26.57
N MET A 271 13.97 2.73 27.16
CA MET A 271 15.36 3.04 27.50
C MET A 271 15.56 3.02 29.01
N ASN A 272 16.55 2.26 29.48
CA ASN A 272 16.98 2.28 30.88
C ASN A 272 17.92 3.47 31.17
N ASP A 273 18.38 3.61 32.41
CA ASP A 273 19.24 4.73 32.81
C ASP A 273 20.59 4.78 32.04
N GLU A 274 21.20 3.62 31.74
CA GLU A 274 22.47 3.55 31.01
C GLU A 274 22.28 3.93 29.54
N GLU A 275 21.25 3.39 28.88
CA GLU A 275 20.86 3.74 27.51
C GLU A 275 20.48 5.22 27.39
N THR A 276 19.81 5.77 28.40
CA THR A 276 19.40 7.17 28.46
C THR A 276 20.60 8.11 28.49
N VAL A 277 21.54 7.87 29.42
CA VAL A 277 22.78 8.68 29.50
C VAL A 277 23.60 8.54 28.22
N ALA A 278 23.71 7.32 27.67
CA ALA A 278 24.45 7.08 26.43
C ALA A 278 23.86 7.84 25.24
N LEU A 279 22.52 7.84 25.09
CA LEU A 279 21.84 8.56 24.01
C LEU A 279 21.97 10.07 24.13
N ILE A 280 21.75 10.64 25.32
CA ILE A 280 21.84 12.10 25.52
C ILE A 280 23.29 12.56 25.33
N ALA A 281 24.24 11.94 26.02
CA ALA A 281 25.65 12.33 25.93
C ALA A 281 26.24 12.06 24.53
N GLY A 282 25.84 10.97 23.88
CA GLY A 282 26.29 10.64 22.51
C GLY A 282 25.71 11.58 21.46
N GLY A 283 24.40 11.86 21.53
CA GLY A 283 23.74 12.82 20.64
C GLY A 283 24.29 14.24 20.79
N HIS A 284 24.37 14.74 22.03
CA HIS A 284 24.85 16.09 22.34
C HIS A 284 26.39 16.22 22.27
N SER A 285 27.13 15.17 21.92
CA SER A 285 28.55 15.31 21.57
C SER A 285 28.75 16.06 20.24
N LEU A 286 27.69 16.16 19.42
CA LEU A 286 27.71 16.69 18.07
C LEU A 286 26.66 17.81 17.91
N GLY A 287 26.98 18.80 17.09
CA GLY A 287 26.08 19.88 16.71
C GLY A 287 25.89 20.98 17.75
N LYS A 288 24.74 21.64 17.65
CA LYS A 288 24.31 22.77 18.47
C LYS A 288 22.79 22.91 18.47
N THR A 289 22.27 23.76 19.34
CA THR A 289 20.90 24.29 19.27
C THR A 289 20.85 25.65 18.55
N HIS A 290 19.65 26.16 18.24
CA HIS A 290 19.47 27.44 17.53
C HIS A 290 18.44 28.33 18.22
N GLY A 291 18.88 29.53 18.60
CA GLY A 291 18.13 30.54 19.35
C GLY A 291 18.70 31.93 19.14
N ALA A 292 19.03 32.28 17.88
CA ALA A 292 19.71 33.52 17.53
C ALA A 292 18.89 34.80 17.78
N GLY A 293 17.56 34.69 17.78
CA GLY A 293 16.63 35.79 18.04
C GLY A 293 15.25 35.30 18.52
N SER A 294 14.39 36.23 18.96
CA SER A 294 13.08 35.92 19.57
C SER A 294 12.25 34.94 18.72
N SER A 295 11.60 33.99 19.40
CA SER A 295 10.65 33.05 18.80
C SER A 295 9.44 33.76 18.17
N ASP A 296 9.11 34.99 18.59
CA ASP A 296 8.00 35.78 18.02
C ASP A 296 8.24 36.17 16.54
N LEU A 297 9.50 36.08 16.09
CA LEU A 297 9.88 36.33 14.70
C LEU A 297 9.80 35.07 13.83
N VAL A 298 9.57 33.89 14.42
CA VAL A 298 9.37 32.62 13.73
C VAL A 298 7.90 32.51 13.31
N GLY A 299 7.66 32.30 12.03
CA GLY A 299 6.33 32.14 11.45
C GLY A 299 5.68 30.78 11.75
N PRO A 300 4.48 30.53 11.20
CA PRO A 300 3.74 29.30 11.43
C PRO A 300 4.51 28.04 11.05
N GLU A 301 4.25 26.95 11.76
CA GLU A 301 4.64 25.58 11.44
C GLU A 301 4.12 25.11 10.06
N PRO A 302 4.65 24.03 9.46
CA PRO A 302 4.32 23.62 8.09
C PRO A 302 2.82 23.52 7.77
N GLU A 303 2.00 22.95 8.67
CA GLU A 303 0.55 22.85 8.46
C GLU A 303 -0.20 24.19 8.61
N GLY A 304 0.43 25.20 9.20
CA GLY A 304 -0.08 26.57 9.31
C GLY A 304 0.56 27.55 8.33
N ALA A 305 1.53 27.10 7.51
CA ALA A 305 2.28 27.94 6.60
C ALA A 305 1.53 28.17 5.28
N CYS A 306 1.90 29.23 4.57
CA CYS A 306 1.30 29.55 3.27
C CYS A 306 1.69 28.54 2.19
N LEU A 307 0.83 28.43 1.17
CA LEU A 307 1.00 27.50 0.05
C LEU A 307 2.34 27.69 -0.68
N GLU A 308 2.82 28.93 -0.83
CA GLU A 308 4.11 29.24 -1.45
C GLU A 308 5.31 28.73 -0.66
N SER A 309 5.14 28.35 0.63
CA SER A 309 6.18 27.67 1.42
C SER A 309 6.37 26.21 1.00
N GLN A 310 5.46 25.66 0.19
CA GLN A 310 5.55 24.32 -0.39
C GLN A 310 5.86 23.24 0.66
N GLY A 311 5.12 23.25 1.77
CA GLY A 311 5.27 22.29 2.87
C GLY A 311 6.45 22.53 3.82
N LEU A 312 7.16 23.67 3.67
CA LEU A 312 8.05 24.19 4.71
C LEU A 312 7.29 25.13 5.65
N GLY A 313 7.77 25.29 6.88
CA GLY A 313 7.21 26.20 7.89
C GLY A 313 8.29 27.01 8.59
N TRP A 314 7.97 27.59 9.75
CA TRP A 314 8.90 28.29 10.64
C TRP A 314 9.76 29.36 9.95
N SER A 315 9.21 30.06 8.95
CA SER A 315 9.93 31.13 8.27
C SER A 315 10.31 32.23 9.26
N ASN A 316 11.58 32.57 9.34
CA ASN A 316 12.12 33.41 10.40
C ASN A 316 12.45 34.80 9.87
N ARG A 317 11.83 35.83 10.47
CA ARG A 317 12.03 37.24 10.09
C ARG A 317 13.24 37.89 10.76
N PHE A 318 13.94 37.17 11.64
CA PHE A 318 15.15 37.68 12.28
C PHE A 318 16.31 37.72 11.28
N LYS A 319 16.63 38.92 10.77
CA LYS A 319 17.72 39.13 9.80
C LYS A 319 17.53 38.24 8.57
N SER A 320 18.45 37.30 8.29
CA SER A 320 18.31 36.35 7.17
C SER A 320 17.41 35.15 7.49
N GLY A 321 17.08 34.91 8.77
CA GLY A 321 16.27 33.78 9.22
C GLY A 321 16.95 32.41 9.21
N VAL A 322 18.09 32.28 8.51
CA VAL A 322 18.85 31.05 8.30
C VAL A 322 20.32 31.22 8.72
N GLY A 323 21.06 30.12 8.81
CA GLY A 323 22.48 30.11 9.18
C GLY A 323 22.73 30.77 10.55
N PRO A 324 23.56 31.83 10.67
CA PRO A 324 23.85 32.48 11.96
C PRO A 324 22.62 33.14 12.61
N HIS A 325 21.51 33.27 11.87
CA HIS A 325 20.27 33.90 12.33
C HIS A 325 19.13 32.91 12.52
N ALA A 326 19.39 31.60 12.45
CA ALA A 326 18.39 30.57 12.66
C ALA A 326 17.89 30.52 14.12
N THR A 327 16.58 30.30 14.29
CA THR A 327 15.94 30.00 15.56
C THR A 327 15.11 28.72 15.38
N THR A 328 15.35 27.72 16.25
CA THR A 328 14.65 26.44 16.26
C THR A 328 13.98 26.23 17.61
N SER A 329 14.76 26.02 18.68
CA SER A 329 14.25 25.79 20.04
C SER A 329 14.27 27.04 20.90
N GLY A 330 14.90 28.13 20.44
CA GLY A 330 15.15 29.32 21.24
C GLY A 330 16.38 29.19 22.15
N LEU A 331 17.02 28.02 22.25
CA LEU A 331 18.27 27.82 22.97
C LEU A 331 19.46 28.03 22.03
N GLU A 332 20.58 28.57 22.53
CA GLU A 332 21.80 28.78 21.75
C GLU A 332 22.99 28.13 22.48
N VAL A 333 23.06 26.81 22.38
CA VAL A 333 24.00 25.93 23.08
C VAL A 333 24.89 25.21 22.08
N VAL A 334 26.20 25.25 22.33
CA VAL A 334 27.20 24.40 21.67
C VAL A 334 27.93 23.61 22.76
N TRP A 335 27.87 22.29 22.68
CA TRP A 335 28.34 21.41 23.75
C TRP A 335 29.85 21.15 23.71
N THR A 336 30.42 20.94 22.52
CA THR A 336 31.81 20.52 22.35
C THR A 336 32.58 21.47 21.43
N LYS A 337 33.92 21.44 21.49
CA LYS A 337 34.77 22.26 20.60
C LYS A 337 34.92 21.66 19.19
N THR A 338 34.45 20.43 18.99
CA THR A 338 34.48 19.70 17.72
C THR A 338 33.07 19.22 17.34
N PRO A 339 32.12 20.13 17.03
CA PRO A 339 30.70 19.77 16.89
C PRO A 339 30.39 18.82 15.73
N THR A 340 31.32 18.62 14.81
CA THR A 340 31.19 17.77 13.63
C THR A 340 32.17 16.60 13.64
N GLN A 341 32.74 16.26 14.81
CA GLN A 341 33.67 15.16 14.96
C GLN A 341 33.50 14.49 16.32
N TRP A 342 33.28 13.18 16.29
CA TRP A 342 33.26 12.35 17.49
C TRP A 342 34.60 12.43 18.22
N SER A 343 34.56 12.64 19.52
CA SER A 343 35.74 12.83 20.36
C SER A 343 35.96 11.64 21.29
N ASN A 344 37.20 11.18 21.39
CA ASN A 344 37.65 10.21 22.39
C ASN A 344 38.96 10.73 23.00
N PRO A 345 38.99 11.14 24.30
CA PRO A 345 37.93 11.02 25.31
C PRO A 345 36.67 11.88 25.03
N PRO A 346 35.51 11.56 25.62
CA PRO A 346 34.22 12.18 25.31
C PRO A 346 34.12 13.62 25.85
N LEU A 347 34.31 14.62 24.98
CA LEU A 347 34.37 16.04 25.36
C LEU A 347 33.08 16.55 26.02
N TYR A 348 31.91 16.04 25.62
CA TYR A 348 30.63 16.40 26.27
C TYR A 348 30.67 16.08 27.78
N LEU A 349 31.02 14.84 28.13
CA LEU A 349 31.07 14.39 29.52
C LEU A 349 32.20 15.07 30.30
N ASP A 350 33.36 15.25 29.65
CA ASP A 350 34.49 15.97 30.23
C ASP A 350 34.07 17.40 30.59
N TYR A 351 33.44 18.15 29.68
CA TYR A 351 33.02 19.53 29.94
C TYR A 351 31.95 19.58 31.03
N LEU A 352 30.97 18.68 30.98
CA LEU A 352 29.89 18.58 31.97
C LEU A 352 30.43 18.49 33.40
N PHE A 353 31.49 17.72 33.63
CA PHE A 353 32.09 17.53 34.96
C PHE A 353 33.28 18.43 35.29
N ARG A 354 33.99 18.95 34.30
CA ARG A 354 35.19 19.77 34.52
C ARG A 354 34.86 21.20 34.93
N PHE A 355 33.79 21.76 34.38
CA PHE A 355 33.40 23.15 34.64
C PHE A 355 32.31 23.25 35.70
N GLU A 356 32.27 24.36 36.43
CA GLU A 356 31.08 24.76 37.17
C GLU A 356 30.13 25.54 36.26
N TRP A 357 28.82 25.41 36.49
CA TRP A 357 27.79 25.94 35.60
C TRP A 357 26.96 27.04 36.28
N GLU A 358 26.61 28.10 35.54
CA GLU A 358 25.61 29.10 35.95
C GLU A 358 24.47 29.21 34.95
N LYS A 359 23.28 29.47 35.49
CA LYS A 359 22.08 29.78 34.72
C LYS A 359 22.30 31.09 33.96
N THR A 360 21.97 31.08 32.68
CA THR A 360 21.98 32.26 31.81
C THR A 360 20.75 32.21 30.89
N LYS A 361 20.62 33.21 30.02
CA LYS A 361 19.60 33.28 28.98
C LYS A 361 20.24 33.24 27.60
N SER A 362 19.58 32.55 26.66
CA SER A 362 19.93 32.61 25.24
C SER A 362 19.62 34.00 24.65
N PRO A 363 20.09 34.32 23.44
CA PRO A 363 19.66 35.52 22.72
C PRO A 363 18.14 35.61 22.48
N ALA A 364 17.44 34.47 22.46
CA ALA A 364 15.98 34.40 22.36
C ALA A 364 15.25 34.40 23.72
N GLY A 365 15.99 34.45 24.84
CA GLY A 365 15.42 34.52 26.20
C GLY A 365 15.14 33.18 26.88
N ALA A 366 15.54 32.04 26.29
CA ALA A 366 15.39 30.71 26.87
C ALA A 366 16.43 30.46 27.99
N HIS A 367 16.06 29.69 29.02
CA HIS A 367 16.96 29.28 30.10
C HIS A 367 17.98 28.25 29.62
N GLN A 368 19.27 28.55 29.82
CA GLN A 368 20.38 27.63 29.53
C GLN A 368 21.50 27.80 30.56
N TRP A 369 22.59 27.05 30.41
CA TRP A 369 23.74 27.08 31.32
C TRP A 369 25.02 27.42 30.58
N VAL A 370 25.92 28.17 31.22
CA VAL A 370 27.24 28.54 30.70
C VAL A 370 28.33 28.20 31.72
N ALA A 371 29.51 27.81 31.24
CA ALA A 371 30.65 27.48 32.08
C ALA A 371 31.21 28.72 32.80
N LYS A 372 31.39 28.61 34.11
CA LYS A 372 32.02 29.63 34.97
C LYS A 372 33.53 29.65 34.80
N ASN A 373 34.13 30.83 35.03
CA ASN A 373 35.58 31.01 35.20
C ASN A 373 36.44 30.41 34.07
N THR A 374 35.94 30.39 32.84
CA THR A 374 36.66 29.88 31.66
C THR A 374 36.64 30.88 30.51
N SER A 375 37.68 30.85 29.67
CA SER A 375 37.73 31.64 28.44
C SER A 375 36.86 31.01 27.34
N ALA A 376 36.59 31.77 26.29
CA ALA A 376 35.92 31.25 25.10
C ALA A 376 36.91 30.43 24.25
N PHE A 377 36.51 29.23 23.83
CA PHE A 377 37.31 28.34 22.99
C PHE A 377 36.48 27.44 22.07
N ILE A 378 35.16 27.56 22.10
CA ILE A 378 34.25 26.84 21.19
C ILE A 378 34.15 27.67 19.90
N PRO A 379 34.45 27.13 18.71
CA PRO A 379 34.39 27.92 17.48
C PRO A 379 32.96 28.38 17.18
N ASP A 380 32.83 29.60 16.64
CA ASP A 380 31.56 30.07 16.09
C ASP A 380 31.24 29.35 14.76
N PRO A 381 29.99 28.87 14.54
CA PRO A 381 29.64 28.04 13.37
C PRO A 381 29.73 28.73 12.01
N PHE A 382 29.62 30.06 11.95
CA PHE A 382 29.57 30.81 10.69
C PHE A 382 30.64 31.90 10.59
N SER A 383 31.47 32.08 11.62
CA SER A 383 32.58 33.02 11.57
C SER A 383 33.70 32.52 10.67
N LYS A 384 34.18 33.39 9.77
CA LYS A 384 35.43 33.18 9.03
C LYS A 384 36.67 33.60 9.83
N ASP A 385 36.49 34.33 10.94
CA ASP A 385 37.56 34.68 11.87
C ASP A 385 37.79 33.51 12.85
N PRO A 386 38.98 32.86 12.82
CA PRO A 386 39.32 31.79 13.76
C PRO A 386 39.36 32.24 15.23
N GLY A 387 39.44 33.55 15.51
CA GLY A 387 39.38 34.12 16.85
C GLY A 387 37.97 34.24 17.44
N ALA A 388 36.92 34.09 16.61
CA ALA A 388 35.54 34.17 17.07
C ALA A 388 35.14 32.89 17.83
N MET A 389 35.30 32.96 19.15
CA MET A 389 35.05 31.85 20.06
C MET A 389 33.89 32.13 21.03
N ARG A 390 33.23 31.06 21.47
CA ARG A 390 32.16 31.01 22.46
C ARG A 390 32.62 30.25 23.71
N LYS A 391 31.97 30.51 24.84
CA LYS A 391 32.13 29.69 26.05
C LYS A 391 31.33 28.37 25.91
N PRO A 392 31.75 27.28 26.57
CA PRO A 392 30.94 26.07 26.68
C PRO A 392 29.60 26.34 27.34
N THR A 393 28.56 25.65 26.85
CA THR A 393 27.17 25.81 27.28
C THR A 393 26.48 24.45 27.40
N MET A 394 25.43 24.36 28.23
CA MET A 394 24.65 23.13 28.48
C MET A 394 23.16 23.47 28.64
N LEU A 395 22.30 22.48 28.41
CA LEU A 395 20.86 22.52 28.73
C LEU A 395 20.60 22.16 30.18
N THR A 396 19.41 22.49 30.72
CA THR A 396 19.00 22.01 32.06
C THR A 396 18.97 20.49 32.11
N THR A 397 18.53 19.84 31.03
CA THR A 397 18.52 18.37 30.88
C THR A 397 19.91 17.75 30.85
N ASP A 398 20.92 18.49 30.39
CA ASP A 398 22.31 18.03 30.41
C ASP A 398 22.88 18.09 31.84
N ILE A 399 22.61 19.20 32.55
CA ILE A 399 22.97 19.34 33.96
C ILE A 399 22.29 18.27 34.82
N ALA A 400 21.08 17.84 34.46
CA ALA A 400 20.36 16.76 35.14
C ALA A 400 21.17 15.44 35.19
N LEU A 401 21.97 15.14 34.15
CA LEU A 401 22.83 13.96 34.11
C LEU A 401 24.00 14.04 35.09
N ARG A 402 24.38 15.25 35.49
CA ARG A 402 25.43 15.49 36.50
C ARG A 402 24.88 15.49 37.92
N THR A 403 23.62 15.88 38.12
CA THR A 403 23.05 16.10 39.47
C THR A 403 22.26 14.93 40.01
N ASP A 404 21.63 14.12 39.16
CA ASP A 404 20.92 12.91 39.59
C ASP A 404 21.93 11.81 39.97
N PRO A 405 21.86 11.19 41.17
CA PRO A 405 22.88 10.25 41.63
C PRO A 405 23.10 9.02 40.73
N ALA A 406 22.06 8.53 40.04
CA ALA A 406 22.20 7.37 39.17
C ALA A 406 22.81 7.77 37.83
N TYR A 407 22.33 8.86 37.23
CA TYR A 407 22.91 9.38 35.99
C TYR A 407 24.34 9.87 36.17
N GLU A 408 24.65 10.50 37.30
CA GLU A 408 25.99 10.99 37.62
C GLU A 408 26.99 9.84 37.63
N LYS A 409 26.65 8.74 38.31
CA LYS A 409 27.48 7.55 38.41
C LYS A 409 27.76 6.94 37.04
N ILE A 410 26.74 6.83 36.19
CA ILE A 410 26.87 6.31 34.83
C ILE A 410 27.73 7.26 33.98
N SER A 411 27.47 8.57 34.06
CA SER A 411 28.19 9.58 33.29
C SER A 411 29.68 9.63 33.65
N ARG A 412 30.04 9.50 34.94
CA ARG A 412 31.46 9.36 35.36
C ARG A 412 32.08 8.04 34.90
N ALA A 413 31.33 6.94 34.91
CA ALA A 413 31.81 5.67 34.39
C ALA A 413 32.13 5.78 32.88
N PHE A 414 31.26 6.41 32.10
CA PHE A 414 31.49 6.69 30.69
C PHE A 414 32.65 7.66 30.44
N LEU A 415 32.81 8.70 31.26
CA LEU A 415 33.94 9.62 31.16
C LEU A 415 35.28 8.91 31.44
N SER A 416 35.33 8.05 32.44
CA SER A 416 36.54 7.28 32.80
C SER A 416 36.78 6.07 31.90
N GLN A 417 35.78 5.60 31.17
CA GLN A 417 35.85 4.44 30.26
C GLN A 417 35.21 4.76 28.90
N PRO A 418 35.87 5.52 28.02
CA PRO A 418 35.32 5.94 26.73
C PRO A 418 34.84 4.78 25.84
N ALA A 419 35.54 3.64 25.86
CA ALA A 419 35.12 2.46 25.09
C ALA A 419 33.76 1.89 25.55
N LYS A 420 33.47 1.98 26.86
CA LYS A 420 32.16 1.57 27.41
C LYS A 420 31.06 2.51 26.93
N PHE A 421 31.34 3.81 26.89
CA PHE A 421 30.43 4.82 26.37
C PHE A 421 30.13 4.61 24.88
N GLU A 422 31.16 4.36 24.07
CA GLU A 422 31.00 4.12 22.64
C GLU A 422 30.14 2.88 22.35
N ASP A 423 30.36 1.76 23.05
CA ASP A 423 29.53 0.56 22.90
C ASP A 423 28.09 0.79 23.36
N ALA A 424 27.89 1.42 24.52
CA ALA A 424 26.56 1.74 25.04
C ALA A 424 25.78 2.66 24.09
N PHE A 425 26.42 3.70 23.54
CA PHE A 425 25.78 4.61 22.59
C PHE A 425 25.48 3.90 21.26
N ALA A 426 26.42 3.10 20.72
CA ALA A 426 26.19 2.37 19.48
C ALA A 426 24.97 1.44 19.56
N ARG A 427 24.84 0.72 20.68
CA ARG A 427 23.72 -0.19 20.95
C ARG A 427 22.41 0.53 21.21
N ALA A 428 22.43 1.59 22.02
CA ALA A 428 21.24 2.37 22.33
C ALA A 428 20.72 3.13 21.09
N TRP A 429 21.61 3.68 20.26
CA TRP A 429 21.26 4.27 18.97
C TRP A 429 20.63 3.24 18.02
N PHE A 430 21.23 2.06 17.91
CA PHE A 430 20.65 0.99 17.09
C PHE A 430 19.27 0.56 17.62
N LYS A 431 19.12 0.36 18.93
CA LYS A 431 17.81 0.06 19.55
C LYS A 431 16.79 1.14 19.27
N LEU A 432 17.14 2.41 19.44
CA LEU A 432 16.27 3.55 19.17
C LEU A 432 15.68 3.48 17.76
N LEU A 433 16.55 3.33 16.75
CA LEU A 433 16.12 3.38 15.36
C LEU A 433 15.28 2.16 14.95
N HIS A 434 15.40 1.01 15.64
CA HIS A 434 14.85 -0.27 15.19
C HIS A 434 13.84 -0.93 16.14
N ARG A 435 13.56 -0.33 17.33
CA ARG A 435 12.67 -0.90 18.35
C ARG A 435 11.23 -1.16 17.92
N ASP A 436 10.77 -0.50 16.86
CA ASP A 436 9.43 -0.62 16.27
C ASP A 436 9.41 -1.44 14.97
N MET A 437 10.54 -2.06 14.60
CA MET A 437 10.62 -2.95 13.45
C MET A 437 10.19 -4.39 13.76
N GLY A 438 9.95 -4.75 15.03
CA GLY A 438 9.67 -6.11 15.44
C GLY A 438 10.79 -7.10 15.09
N PRO A 439 10.46 -8.37 14.77
CA PRO A 439 11.45 -9.43 14.67
C PRO A 439 12.43 -9.25 13.52
N THR A 440 13.62 -9.83 13.67
CA THR A 440 14.74 -9.72 12.72
C THR A 440 14.43 -10.30 11.33
N THR A 441 13.41 -11.15 11.18
CA THR A 441 12.91 -11.61 9.88
C THR A 441 12.39 -10.46 8.99
N ARG A 442 12.06 -9.31 9.57
CA ARG A 442 11.67 -8.09 8.83
C ARG A 442 12.86 -7.23 8.38
N TRP A 443 14.05 -7.49 8.91
CA TRP A 443 15.22 -6.62 8.76
C TRP A 443 15.92 -6.91 7.42
N LEU A 444 16.26 -5.85 6.69
CA LEU A 444 16.88 -5.92 5.38
C LEU A 444 18.18 -5.11 5.33
N GLY A 445 19.06 -5.46 4.39
CA GLY A 445 20.27 -4.70 4.09
C GLY A 445 21.57 -5.41 4.51
N PRO A 446 22.72 -4.87 4.11
CA PRO A 446 24.01 -5.54 4.29
C PRO A 446 24.67 -5.31 5.66
N GLU A 447 24.13 -4.41 6.50
CA GLU A 447 24.76 -3.96 7.76
C GLU A 447 24.04 -4.46 9.01
N LEU A 448 23.37 -5.62 8.88
CA LEU A 448 22.68 -6.24 10.01
C LEU A 448 23.70 -6.68 11.08
N PRO A 449 23.47 -6.35 12.37
CA PRO A 449 24.34 -6.86 13.42
C PRO A 449 24.20 -8.38 13.55
N LYS A 450 25.32 -9.05 13.85
CA LYS A 450 25.36 -10.51 14.04
C LYS A 450 24.85 -10.94 15.42
N GLU A 451 24.85 -10.02 16.39
CA GLU A 451 24.41 -10.30 17.75
C GLU A 451 22.87 -10.32 17.82
N VAL A 452 22.34 -11.32 18.52
CA VAL A 452 20.90 -11.42 18.80
C VAL A 452 20.57 -10.59 20.04
N LEU A 453 19.85 -9.48 19.82
CA LEU A 453 19.49 -8.55 20.88
C LEU A 453 18.13 -8.91 21.50
N ILE A 454 18.04 -8.93 22.82
CA ILE A 454 16.83 -9.39 23.54
C ILE A 454 15.58 -8.58 23.23
N TRP A 455 15.70 -7.27 22.99
CA TRP A 455 14.58 -6.38 22.71
C TRP A 455 13.96 -6.61 21.32
N THR A 456 14.56 -7.45 20.47
CA THR A 456 14.00 -7.88 19.18
C THR A 456 12.99 -9.03 19.32
N ASP A 457 12.71 -9.46 20.56
CA ASP A 457 11.89 -10.62 20.89
C ASP A 457 12.29 -11.86 20.08
N PRO A 458 13.55 -12.32 20.17
CA PRO A 458 14.11 -13.32 19.26
C PRO A 458 13.35 -14.65 19.31
N ILE A 459 13.25 -15.31 18.16
CA ILE A 459 12.68 -16.65 17.99
C ILE A 459 13.75 -17.50 17.31
N PRO A 460 14.00 -18.76 17.75
CA PRO A 460 14.99 -19.61 17.09
C PRO A 460 14.60 -19.88 15.64
N ALA A 461 15.60 -20.00 14.76
CA ALA A 461 15.39 -20.38 13.37
C ALA A 461 14.81 -21.81 13.28
N LEU A 462 14.04 -22.06 12.23
CA LEU A 462 13.52 -23.40 11.91
C LEU A 462 14.70 -24.37 11.69
N ASP A 463 14.79 -25.41 12.52
CA ASP A 463 15.89 -26.39 12.52
C ASP A 463 15.44 -27.80 12.11
N HIS A 464 14.19 -27.94 11.65
CA HIS A 464 13.59 -29.21 11.26
C HIS A 464 12.71 -29.06 10.02
N LYS A 465 12.41 -30.20 9.38
CA LYS A 465 11.47 -30.23 8.26
C LYS A 465 10.08 -29.79 8.75
N VAL A 466 9.44 -28.90 8.00
CA VAL A 466 8.07 -28.46 8.25
C VAL A 466 7.11 -29.63 8.10
N ILE A 467 6.08 -29.68 8.94
CA ILE A 467 5.02 -30.68 8.85
C ILE A 467 4.22 -30.51 7.54
N ASP A 468 3.81 -31.62 6.93
CA ASP A 468 3.02 -31.62 5.69
C ASP A 468 1.52 -31.84 5.97
N GLN A 469 0.71 -31.89 4.90
CA GLN A 469 -0.74 -32.02 5.04
C GLN A 469 -1.18 -33.33 5.72
N ALA A 470 -0.43 -34.42 5.55
CA ALA A 470 -0.75 -35.68 6.20
C ALA A 470 -0.48 -35.60 7.71
N ASP A 471 0.63 -34.98 8.11
CA ASP A 471 0.91 -34.71 9.52
C ASP A 471 -0.14 -33.79 10.13
N ILE A 472 -0.53 -32.72 9.43
CA ILE A 472 -1.52 -31.74 9.90
C ILE A 472 -2.83 -32.47 10.18
N ALA A 473 -3.32 -33.29 9.24
CA ALA A 473 -4.54 -34.08 9.43
C ALA A 473 -4.44 -35.04 10.64
N ASN A 474 -3.30 -35.73 10.78
CA ASN A 474 -3.05 -36.63 11.90
C ASN A 474 -2.99 -35.90 13.25
N LEU A 475 -2.28 -34.78 13.31
CA LEU A 475 -2.17 -33.96 14.51
C LEU A 475 -3.51 -33.38 14.93
N LYS A 476 -4.33 -32.87 14.00
CA LYS A 476 -5.71 -32.42 14.30
C LYS A 476 -6.52 -33.55 14.93
N LYS A 477 -6.45 -34.78 14.39
CA LYS A 477 -7.12 -35.95 14.96
C LYS A 477 -6.64 -36.26 16.37
N GLN A 478 -5.32 -36.23 16.60
CA GLN A 478 -4.74 -36.48 17.93
C GLN A 478 -5.15 -35.41 18.95
N ILE A 479 -5.12 -34.13 18.55
CA ILE A 479 -5.54 -33.00 19.39
C ILE A 479 -7.02 -33.16 19.80
N LEU A 480 -7.91 -33.42 18.84
CA LEU A 480 -9.33 -33.64 19.13
C LEU A 480 -9.56 -34.90 19.98
N GLY A 481 -8.70 -35.92 19.85
CA GLY A 481 -8.71 -37.13 20.66
C GLY A 481 -8.26 -36.95 22.12
N THR A 482 -7.73 -35.79 22.50
CA THR A 482 -7.33 -35.50 23.90
C THR A 482 -8.51 -35.34 24.85
N GLY A 483 -9.71 -35.10 24.33
CA GLY A 483 -10.92 -34.82 25.14
C GLY A 483 -11.00 -33.39 25.68
N VAL A 484 -10.01 -32.53 25.41
CA VAL A 484 -10.09 -31.11 25.74
C VAL A 484 -11.18 -30.43 24.92
N SER A 485 -12.00 -29.61 25.56
CA SER A 485 -13.09 -28.88 24.88
C SER A 485 -12.56 -28.04 23.72
N VAL A 486 -13.21 -28.13 22.56
CA VAL A 486 -12.87 -27.35 21.36
C VAL A 486 -12.85 -25.84 21.63
N THR A 487 -13.72 -25.35 22.51
CA THR A 487 -13.76 -23.91 22.88
C THR A 487 -12.54 -23.48 23.69
N LYS A 488 -11.93 -24.37 24.48
CA LYS A 488 -10.67 -24.09 25.19
C LYS A 488 -9.49 -24.05 24.22
N LEU A 489 -9.46 -24.96 23.23
CA LEU A 489 -8.44 -24.96 22.17
C LEU A 489 -8.48 -23.64 21.37
N ILE A 490 -9.67 -23.20 21.00
CA ILE A 490 -9.86 -21.91 20.30
C ILE A 490 -9.48 -20.74 21.21
N ALA A 491 -9.89 -20.73 22.48
CA ALA A 491 -9.58 -19.64 23.41
C ALA A 491 -8.07 -19.46 23.64
N VAL A 492 -7.31 -20.55 23.81
CA VAL A 492 -5.86 -20.50 23.98
C VAL A 492 -5.13 -20.06 22.71
N ALA A 493 -5.59 -20.52 21.53
CA ALA A 493 -5.05 -20.04 20.26
C ALA A 493 -5.26 -18.52 20.08
N TRP A 494 -6.47 -18.02 20.39
CA TRP A 494 -6.76 -16.59 20.38
C TRP A 494 -5.92 -15.82 21.39
N ALA A 495 -5.82 -16.31 22.63
CA ALA A 495 -5.03 -15.68 23.68
C ALA A 495 -3.55 -15.53 23.26
N SER A 496 -3.01 -16.51 22.52
CA SER A 496 -1.65 -16.43 22.00
C SER A 496 -1.52 -15.38 20.89
N ALA A 497 -2.34 -15.49 19.84
CA ALA A 497 -2.26 -14.62 18.67
C ALA A 497 -2.64 -13.16 18.97
N SER A 498 -3.63 -12.95 19.85
CA SER A 498 -4.16 -11.62 20.17
C SER A 498 -3.19 -10.71 20.92
N THR A 499 -2.03 -11.20 21.35
CA THR A 499 -0.97 -10.34 21.90
C THR A 499 -0.29 -9.47 20.84
N TYR A 500 -0.43 -9.82 19.56
CA TYR A 500 0.14 -9.04 18.46
C TYR A 500 -0.37 -7.59 18.48
N ARG A 501 0.53 -6.67 18.13
CA ARG A 501 0.18 -5.29 17.80
C ARG A 501 0.97 -4.79 16.58
N ASN A 502 0.25 -4.27 15.59
CA ASN A 502 0.81 -3.84 14.32
C ASN A 502 1.63 -2.55 14.44
N SER A 503 1.52 -1.80 15.55
CA SER A 503 2.25 -0.56 15.76
C SER A 503 3.77 -0.79 15.78
N ASP A 504 4.25 -1.75 16.58
CA ASP A 504 5.67 -2.11 16.69
C ASP A 504 6.00 -3.55 16.28
N LYS A 505 4.99 -4.28 15.75
CA LYS A 505 5.10 -5.66 15.25
C LYS A 505 5.52 -6.67 16.32
N ARG A 506 5.26 -6.38 17.60
CA ARG A 506 5.52 -7.29 18.74
C ARG A 506 4.32 -8.17 19.05
N GLY A 507 4.55 -9.26 19.79
CA GLY A 507 3.53 -10.24 20.18
C GLY A 507 3.18 -11.21 19.04
N GLY A 508 2.12 -11.99 19.24
CA GLY A 508 1.65 -13.01 18.30
C GLY A 508 1.82 -14.45 18.80
N ALA A 509 1.49 -15.40 17.94
CA ALA A 509 1.48 -16.83 18.27
C ALA A 509 2.85 -17.53 18.08
N ASN A 510 3.70 -17.01 17.20
CA ASN A 510 5.05 -17.50 17.00
C ASN A 510 5.89 -17.28 18.27
N GLY A 511 6.73 -18.25 18.62
CA GLY A 511 7.46 -18.29 19.88
C GLY A 511 6.70 -18.93 21.03
N ALA A 512 5.40 -19.24 20.91
CA ALA A 512 4.56 -19.83 21.97
C ALA A 512 4.68 -19.09 23.33
N ARG A 513 4.90 -17.76 23.30
CA ARG A 513 5.20 -16.97 24.51
C ARG A 513 4.07 -16.93 25.53
N ILE A 514 2.85 -17.31 25.13
CA ILE A 514 1.74 -17.56 26.06
C ILE A 514 2.12 -18.58 27.15
N LEU A 515 3.05 -19.49 26.88
CA LEU A 515 3.54 -20.49 27.82
C LEU A 515 4.65 -19.98 28.75
N LEU A 516 5.13 -18.75 28.55
CA LEU A 516 6.23 -18.14 29.29
C LEU A 516 5.74 -16.98 30.16
N ALA A 517 6.54 -16.60 31.16
CA ALA A 517 6.26 -15.40 31.95
C ALA A 517 6.45 -14.14 31.07
N PRO A 518 5.59 -13.12 31.24
CA PRO A 518 4.47 -13.05 32.19
C PRO A 518 3.15 -13.62 31.67
N GLN A 519 3.03 -13.93 30.37
CA GLN A 519 1.74 -14.25 29.72
C GLN A 519 1.02 -15.46 30.31
N LYS A 520 1.77 -16.49 30.73
CA LYS A 520 1.21 -17.70 31.34
C LYS A 520 0.45 -17.43 32.64
N ASP A 521 0.77 -16.32 33.30
CA ASP A 521 0.23 -15.91 34.60
C ASP A 521 -0.85 -14.81 34.46
N TRP A 522 -1.12 -14.32 33.24
CA TRP A 522 -2.12 -13.27 33.02
C TRP A 522 -3.54 -13.76 33.29
N LYS A 523 -4.29 -12.96 34.06
CA LYS A 523 -5.68 -13.27 34.41
C LYS A 523 -6.56 -13.49 33.19
N VAL A 524 -6.38 -12.68 32.14
CA VAL A 524 -7.16 -12.76 30.91
C VAL A 524 -6.94 -14.08 30.15
N ASN A 525 -5.79 -14.73 30.34
CA ASN A 525 -5.46 -16.00 29.69
C ASN A 525 -5.97 -17.23 30.45
N ASN A 526 -6.62 -17.04 31.61
CA ASN A 526 -7.13 -18.11 32.46
C ASN A 526 -6.08 -19.21 32.70
N PRO A 527 -5.11 -19.00 33.61
CA PRO A 527 -3.95 -19.89 33.76
C PRO A 527 -4.30 -21.38 33.98
N SER A 528 -5.45 -21.67 34.59
CA SER A 528 -5.95 -23.04 34.77
C SER A 528 -6.34 -23.69 33.43
N GLU A 529 -7.13 -22.98 32.61
CA GLU A 529 -7.50 -23.43 31.26
C GLU A 529 -6.28 -23.55 30.35
N LEU A 530 -5.36 -22.59 30.43
CA LEU A 530 -4.10 -22.62 29.68
C LEU A 530 -3.26 -23.85 30.06
N ALA A 531 -3.14 -24.18 31.35
CA ALA A 531 -2.36 -25.33 31.81
C ALA A 531 -2.95 -26.67 31.34
N GLU A 532 -4.29 -26.80 31.34
CA GLU A 532 -5.00 -27.98 30.82
C GLU A 532 -4.71 -28.20 29.32
N VAL A 533 -4.90 -27.16 28.49
CA VAL A 533 -4.63 -27.23 27.05
C VAL A 533 -3.15 -27.51 26.79
N THR A 534 -2.25 -26.84 27.50
CA THR A 534 -0.81 -27.01 27.34
C THR A 534 -0.37 -28.43 27.64
N THR A 535 -0.88 -29.04 28.73
CA THR A 535 -0.53 -30.41 29.12
C THR A 535 -0.98 -31.42 28.05
N ALA A 536 -2.19 -31.23 27.49
CA ALA A 536 -2.70 -32.06 26.41
C ALA A 536 -1.85 -31.93 25.13
N LEU A 537 -1.51 -30.70 24.72
CA LEU A 537 -0.71 -30.44 23.53
C LEU A 537 0.75 -30.92 23.68
N GLN A 538 1.35 -30.82 24.88
CA GLN A 538 2.67 -31.39 25.15
C GLN A 538 2.67 -32.91 25.00
N SER A 539 1.59 -33.59 25.38
CA SER A 539 1.44 -35.04 25.19
C SER A 539 1.34 -35.39 23.70
N VAL A 540 0.58 -34.63 22.92
CA VAL A 540 0.52 -34.77 21.45
C VAL A 540 1.89 -34.52 20.82
N GLN A 541 2.57 -33.46 21.22
CA GLN A 541 3.92 -33.12 20.72
C GLN A 541 4.89 -34.27 20.97
N LYS A 542 4.94 -34.79 22.21
CA LYS A 542 5.82 -35.90 22.59
C LYS A 542 5.55 -37.16 21.77
N ASN A 543 4.28 -37.49 21.56
CA ASN A 543 3.89 -38.66 20.77
C ASN A 543 4.27 -38.50 19.29
N PHE A 544 3.98 -37.36 18.69
CA PHE A 544 4.36 -37.08 17.30
C PHE A 544 5.89 -37.15 17.10
N GLN A 545 6.65 -36.58 18.05
CA GLN A 545 8.10 -36.55 18.00
C GLN A 545 8.78 -37.91 18.18
N SER A 546 8.11 -38.87 18.81
CA SER A 546 8.61 -40.26 18.89
C SER A 546 8.71 -40.93 17.51
N GLY A 547 7.98 -40.43 16.51
CA GLY A 547 8.04 -40.87 15.11
C GLY A 547 9.15 -40.25 14.27
N GLY A 548 10.05 -39.45 14.86
CA GLY A 548 11.21 -38.86 14.17
C GLY A 548 10.95 -37.55 13.42
N ARG A 549 9.71 -37.04 13.40
CA ARG A 549 9.35 -35.69 12.89
C ARG A 549 9.13 -34.72 14.05
N LYS A 550 9.38 -33.42 13.86
CA LYS A 550 9.19 -32.40 14.89
C LYS A 550 8.05 -31.45 14.57
N VAL A 551 7.42 -30.92 15.61
CA VAL A 551 6.40 -29.87 15.56
C VAL A 551 6.55 -28.99 16.81
N SER A 552 6.46 -27.67 16.65
CA SER A 552 6.57 -26.73 17.78
C SER A 552 5.27 -26.65 18.58
N MET A 553 5.36 -26.22 19.84
CA MET A 553 4.19 -25.86 20.63
C MET A 553 3.44 -24.68 20.01
N ALA A 554 4.16 -23.72 19.41
CA ALA A 554 3.57 -22.59 18.71
C ALA A 554 2.64 -23.04 17.56
N ASP A 555 3.08 -23.99 16.73
CA ASP A 555 2.23 -24.58 15.68
C ASP A 555 1.09 -25.41 16.28
N LEU A 556 1.33 -26.20 17.33
CA LEU A 556 0.28 -27.00 17.97
C LEU A 556 -0.83 -26.14 18.59
N ILE A 557 -0.51 -25.00 19.21
CA ILE A 557 -1.49 -24.08 19.78
C ILE A 557 -2.41 -23.53 18.68
N VAL A 558 -1.84 -23.04 17.58
CA VAL A 558 -2.61 -22.50 16.46
C VAL A 558 -3.39 -23.60 15.73
N LEU A 559 -2.78 -24.77 15.53
CA LEU A 559 -3.41 -25.93 14.91
C LEU A 559 -4.58 -26.46 15.74
N ALA A 560 -4.45 -26.44 17.07
CA ALA A 560 -5.53 -26.83 17.98
C ALA A 560 -6.73 -25.89 17.88
N GLY A 561 -6.47 -24.57 17.81
CA GLY A 561 -7.51 -23.58 17.54
C GLY A 561 -8.21 -23.82 16.20
N ALA A 562 -7.44 -24.08 15.14
CA ALA A 562 -7.99 -24.42 13.82
C ALA A 562 -8.84 -25.69 13.87
N ALA A 563 -8.35 -26.78 14.47
CA ALA A 563 -9.09 -28.04 14.60
C ALA A 563 -10.40 -27.88 15.38
N GLY A 564 -10.35 -27.15 16.50
CA GLY A 564 -11.54 -26.85 17.29
C GLY A 564 -12.56 -26.02 16.49
N LEU A 565 -12.09 -25.04 15.73
CA LEU A 565 -12.94 -24.20 14.89
C LEU A 565 -13.54 -24.98 13.72
N GLU A 566 -12.81 -25.92 13.09
CA GLU A 566 -13.35 -26.80 12.04
C GLU A 566 -14.55 -27.61 12.54
N VAL A 567 -14.45 -28.13 13.77
CA VAL A 567 -15.56 -28.85 14.42
C VAL A 567 -16.74 -27.90 14.69
N ALA A 568 -16.47 -26.73 15.24
CA ALA A 568 -17.52 -25.78 15.64
C ALA A 568 -18.21 -25.10 14.45
N ALA A 569 -17.50 -24.89 13.35
CA ALA A 569 -17.97 -24.21 12.14
C ALA A 569 -18.41 -25.16 11.02
N LYS A 570 -18.00 -26.44 11.08
CA LYS A 570 -18.21 -27.44 10.02
C LYS A 570 -17.67 -27.00 8.66
N THR A 571 -16.54 -26.30 8.67
CA THR A 571 -15.82 -25.85 7.47
C THR A 571 -14.32 -26.03 7.69
N THR A 572 -13.53 -26.00 6.62
CA THR A 572 -12.07 -26.09 6.70
C THR A 572 -11.48 -24.77 7.17
N VAL A 573 -10.48 -24.82 8.05
CA VAL A 573 -9.78 -23.64 8.55
C VAL A 573 -8.33 -23.68 8.05
N PRO A 574 -7.89 -22.69 7.24
CA PRO A 574 -6.52 -22.63 6.77
C PRO A 574 -5.52 -22.62 7.92
N PHE A 575 -4.43 -23.36 7.75
CA PHE A 575 -3.33 -23.42 8.70
C PHE A 575 -2.00 -23.43 7.95
N THR A 576 -1.08 -22.57 8.39
CA THR A 576 0.27 -22.48 7.83
C THR A 576 1.27 -22.84 8.93
N PRO A 577 1.98 -23.98 8.83
CA PRO A 577 3.00 -24.39 9.81
C PRO A 577 4.29 -23.56 9.69
N GLY A 578 5.27 -23.83 10.56
CA GLY A 578 6.61 -23.26 10.54
C GLY A 578 6.92 -22.33 11.71
N ARG A 579 6.01 -22.18 12.68
CA ARG A 579 6.31 -21.44 13.91
C ARG A 579 7.33 -22.20 14.76
N MET A 580 8.08 -21.48 15.57
CA MET A 580 9.09 -22.04 16.47
C MET A 580 8.83 -21.64 17.93
N ASP A 581 9.42 -22.34 18.88
CA ASP A 581 9.21 -22.09 20.31
C ASP A 581 10.33 -21.20 20.88
N ALA A 582 9.96 -20.06 21.46
CA ALA A 582 10.90 -19.19 22.15
C ALA A 582 11.21 -19.73 23.55
N THR A 583 12.33 -19.31 24.11
CA THR A 583 12.73 -19.66 25.49
C THR A 583 12.58 -18.48 26.44
N ALA A 584 12.63 -18.74 27.75
CA ALA A 584 12.66 -17.68 28.75
C ALA A 584 13.85 -16.71 28.57
N LYS A 585 15.01 -17.20 28.07
CA LYS A 585 16.18 -16.35 27.77
C LYS A 585 15.97 -15.45 26.55
N MET A 586 15.00 -15.79 25.70
CA MET A 586 14.61 -15.04 24.50
C MET A 586 13.36 -14.17 24.75
N THR A 587 12.93 -14.05 26.01
CA THR A 587 11.70 -13.36 26.40
C THR A 587 11.99 -12.48 27.61
N ASP A 588 12.15 -11.17 27.40
CA ASP A 588 12.26 -10.21 28.49
C ASP A 588 10.89 -10.00 29.14
N ALA A 589 10.69 -10.61 30.31
CA ALA A 589 9.42 -10.59 31.00
C ALA A 589 8.94 -9.16 31.32
N ASP A 590 9.83 -8.21 31.58
CA ASP A 590 9.47 -6.83 31.87
C ASP A 590 8.96 -6.12 30.61
N SER A 591 9.60 -6.34 29.47
CA SER A 591 9.16 -5.81 28.18
C SER A 591 7.80 -6.37 27.73
N PHE A 592 7.48 -7.62 28.07
CA PHE A 592 6.20 -8.24 27.71
C PHE A 592 5.03 -7.80 28.59
N LYS A 593 5.25 -7.22 29.79
CA LYS A 593 4.17 -6.66 30.63
C LYS A 593 3.36 -5.58 29.90
N TRP A 594 3.99 -4.84 28.98
CA TRP A 594 3.32 -3.82 28.18
C TRP A 594 2.36 -4.36 27.12
N LEU A 595 2.35 -5.67 26.88
CA LEU A 595 1.40 -6.33 25.99
C LEU A 595 0.18 -6.88 26.76
N GLU A 596 0.16 -6.82 28.09
CA GLU A 596 -0.98 -7.27 28.89
C GLU A 596 -2.18 -6.34 28.65
N PRO A 597 -3.30 -6.83 28.11
CA PRO A 597 -4.45 -5.98 27.83
C PRO A 597 -5.16 -5.58 29.12
N THR A 598 -5.44 -4.29 29.30
CA THR A 598 -6.31 -3.82 30.40
C THR A 598 -7.80 -4.10 30.14
N ALA A 599 -8.15 -4.35 28.88
CA ALA A 599 -9.44 -4.86 28.43
C ALA A 599 -9.26 -5.63 27.13
N ASP A 600 -10.08 -6.65 26.91
CA ASP A 600 -10.13 -7.43 25.68
C ASP A 600 -11.60 -7.70 25.34
N GLY A 601 -12.16 -6.88 24.46
CA GLY A 601 -13.56 -6.99 24.05
C GLY A 601 -13.87 -8.27 23.29
N PHE A 602 -12.88 -8.92 22.67
CA PHE A 602 -13.05 -10.19 21.98
C PHE A 602 -13.33 -11.32 22.98
N ARG A 603 -12.71 -11.27 24.17
CA ARG A 603 -12.93 -12.22 25.28
C ARG A 603 -13.81 -11.66 26.42
N ASN A 604 -14.49 -10.53 26.20
CA ASN A 604 -15.37 -9.87 27.16
C ASN A 604 -14.68 -9.62 28.53
N TYR A 605 -13.44 -9.12 28.49
CA TYR A 605 -12.60 -8.86 29.65
C TYR A 605 -12.34 -7.37 29.88
N GLY A 606 -12.28 -6.97 31.15
CA GLY A 606 -11.96 -5.61 31.59
C GLY A 606 -13.19 -4.76 31.90
N ALA A 607 -12.96 -3.46 32.09
CA ALA A 607 -14.02 -2.49 32.37
C ALA A 607 -13.71 -1.13 31.73
N SER A 608 -14.75 -0.31 31.59
CA SER A 608 -14.65 1.11 31.25
C SER A 608 -13.95 1.88 32.38
N THR A 609 -13.30 2.97 32.03
CA THR A 609 -12.75 3.96 32.97
C THR A 609 -13.54 5.27 32.82
N PRO A 610 -13.34 6.26 33.71
CA PRO A 610 -13.96 7.58 33.54
C PRO A 610 -13.60 8.28 32.22
N ARG A 611 -12.50 7.88 31.56
CA ARG A 611 -12.01 8.49 30.32
C ARG A 611 -12.23 7.64 29.06
N VAL A 612 -12.34 6.32 29.20
CA VAL A 612 -12.37 5.40 28.06
C VAL A 612 -13.37 4.27 28.30
N THR A 613 -14.34 4.14 27.41
CA THR A 613 -15.34 3.08 27.41
C THR A 613 -14.80 1.77 26.82
N LEU A 614 -15.41 0.64 27.16
CA LEU A 614 -14.99 -0.67 26.64
C LEU A 614 -15.03 -0.77 25.11
N GLU A 615 -16.02 -0.18 24.45
CA GLU A 615 -16.12 -0.17 22.98
C GLU A 615 -15.02 0.65 22.31
N GLN A 616 -14.52 1.72 22.95
CA GLN A 616 -13.34 2.45 22.49
C GLN A 616 -12.09 1.58 22.60
N LYS A 617 -11.94 0.81 23.70
CA LYS A 617 -10.83 -0.14 23.86
C LYS A 617 -10.90 -1.29 22.84
N LEU A 618 -12.10 -1.75 22.48
CA LEU A 618 -12.30 -2.76 21.44
C LEU A 618 -11.81 -2.24 20.08
N VAL A 619 -12.20 -1.02 19.69
CA VAL A 619 -11.78 -0.43 18.41
C VAL A 619 -10.26 -0.20 18.38
N ASP A 620 -9.67 0.30 19.48
CA ASP A 620 -8.20 0.41 19.60
C ASP A 620 -7.51 -0.96 19.45
N LYS A 621 -8.02 -1.99 20.12
CA LYS A 621 -7.45 -3.34 20.01
C LYS A 621 -7.61 -3.93 18.60
N ALA A 622 -8.74 -3.70 17.94
CA ALA A 622 -8.96 -4.14 16.57
C ALA A 622 -7.98 -3.47 15.60
N HIS A 623 -7.70 -2.18 15.78
CA HIS A 623 -6.65 -1.48 15.01
C HIS A 623 -5.27 -2.10 15.24
N LEU A 624 -4.89 -2.39 16.50
CA LEU A 624 -3.63 -3.06 16.79
C LEU A 624 -3.52 -4.44 16.11
N LEU A 625 -4.64 -5.14 15.91
CA LEU A 625 -4.68 -6.41 15.17
C LEU A 625 -4.82 -6.22 13.65
N SER A 626 -4.69 -4.98 13.14
CA SER A 626 -4.84 -4.63 11.73
C SER A 626 -6.20 -5.05 11.14
N LEU A 627 -7.26 -5.06 11.97
CA LEU A 627 -8.61 -5.45 11.58
C LEU A 627 -9.39 -4.25 11.01
N THR A 628 -10.20 -4.53 10.00
CA THR A 628 -11.26 -3.65 9.52
C THR A 628 -12.51 -3.76 10.40
N ALA A 629 -13.44 -2.81 10.26
CA ALA A 629 -14.71 -2.87 10.99
C ALA A 629 -15.56 -4.13 10.66
N PRO A 630 -15.65 -4.60 9.40
CA PRO A 630 -16.30 -5.88 9.06
C PRO A 630 -15.64 -7.10 9.70
N GLU A 631 -14.31 -7.19 9.70
CA GLU A 631 -13.57 -8.31 10.30
C GLU A 631 -13.75 -8.33 11.83
N MET A 632 -13.65 -7.16 12.49
CA MET A 632 -13.93 -7.03 13.92
C MET A 632 -15.36 -7.47 14.26
N THR A 633 -16.35 -7.03 13.46
CA THR A 633 -17.75 -7.43 13.63
C THR A 633 -17.89 -8.95 13.53
N ALA A 634 -17.40 -9.57 12.46
CA ALA A 634 -17.47 -11.02 12.27
C ALA A 634 -16.88 -11.78 13.46
N LEU A 635 -15.68 -11.39 13.90
CA LEU A 635 -14.99 -11.97 15.05
C LEU A 635 -15.83 -11.87 16.33
N ILE A 636 -16.38 -10.70 16.67
CA ILE A 636 -17.21 -10.57 17.87
C ILE A 636 -18.42 -11.51 17.81
N GLY A 637 -19.15 -11.52 16.69
CA GLY A 637 -20.32 -12.39 16.55
C GLY A 637 -20.00 -13.87 16.75
N GLY A 638 -18.97 -14.37 16.06
CA GLY A 638 -18.57 -15.77 16.18
C GLY A 638 -17.97 -16.12 17.54
N MET A 639 -17.14 -15.26 18.13
CA MET A 639 -16.53 -15.52 19.44
C MET A 639 -17.58 -15.60 20.56
N ARG A 640 -18.69 -14.87 20.43
CA ARG A 640 -19.84 -14.99 21.34
C ARG A 640 -20.58 -16.30 21.18
N THR A 641 -20.91 -16.75 19.96
CA THR A 641 -21.60 -18.04 19.81
C THR A 641 -20.72 -19.22 20.21
N LEU A 642 -19.39 -19.09 20.06
CA LEU A 642 -18.40 -20.06 20.53
C LEU A 642 -18.14 -20.05 22.05
N ASN A 643 -18.73 -19.12 22.80
CA ASN A 643 -18.52 -18.95 24.23
C ASN A 643 -17.03 -18.81 24.64
N LEU A 644 -16.34 -17.87 24.01
CA LEU A 644 -14.91 -17.60 24.23
C LEU A 644 -14.63 -16.48 25.24
N ASN A 645 -15.60 -16.17 26.10
CA ASN A 645 -15.36 -15.25 27.21
C ASN A 645 -14.26 -15.80 28.13
N PHE A 646 -13.39 -14.92 28.63
CA PHE A 646 -12.20 -15.33 29.40
C PHE A 646 -12.54 -16.16 30.66
N ASP A 647 -13.71 -15.89 31.26
CA ASP A 647 -14.22 -16.50 32.49
C ASP A 647 -15.39 -17.47 32.25
N LYS A 648 -15.71 -17.78 30.97
CA LYS A 648 -16.88 -18.58 30.56
C LYS A 648 -18.23 -18.01 31.03
N SER A 649 -18.31 -16.71 31.35
CA SER A 649 -19.58 -16.06 31.67
C SER A 649 -20.54 -16.05 30.48
N ASN A 650 -21.84 -15.96 30.77
CA ASN A 650 -22.88 -15.89 29.74
C ASN A 650 -23.10 -14.46 29.19
N VAL A 651 -22.18 -13.52 29.46
CA VAL A 651 -22.30 -12.13 28.98
C VAL A 651 -22.07 -12.09 27.47
N GLY A 652 -23.05 -11.60 26.73
CA GLY A 652 -23.00 -11.51 25.26
C GLY A 652 -23.21 -12.85 24.55
N ILE A 653 -23.46 -13.96 25.27
CA ILE A 653 -23.70 -15.29 24.69
C ILE A 653 -25.17 -15.38 24.26
N LEU A 654 -25.50 -14.70 23.17
CA LEU A 654 -26.87 -14.60 22.64
C LEU A 654 -27.19 -15.77 21.71
N THR A 655 -27.09 -17.00 22.22
CA THR A 655 -27.42 -18.24 21.51
C THR A 655 -27.88 -19.31 22.48
N ASN A 656 -28.72 -20.24 22.00
CA ASN A 656 -29.10 -21.46 22.72
C ASN A 656 -28.19 -22.66 22.39
N LYS A 657 -27.20 -22.48 21.51
CA LYS A 657 -26.25 -23.52 21.08
C LYS A 657 -24.80 -23.06 21.29
N PRO A 658 -24.40 -22.70 22.52
CA PRO A 658 -23.05 -22.23 22.79
C PRO A 658 -22.01 -23.29 22.37
N GLY A 659 -20.92 -22.84 21.75
CA GLY A 659 -19.87 -23.70 21.18
C GLY A 659 -20.04 -24.06 19.71
N GLN A 660 -21.12 -23.60 19.05
CA GLN A 660 -21.29 -23.69 17.60
C GLN A 660 -21.10 -22.32 16.95
N LEU A 661 -20.42 -22.26 15.80
CA LEU A 661 -20.30 -21.02 15.04
C LEU A 661 -21.59 -20.78 14.26
N SER A 662 -22.31 -19.71 14.59
CA SER A 662 -23.55 -19.29 13.93
C SER A 662 -23.69 -17.77 13.95
N ASN A 663 -24.70 -17.23 13.28
CA ASN A 663 -25.06 -15.81 13.35
C ASN A 663 -26.05 -15.46 14.47
N ASP A 664 -26.32 -16.39 15.38
CA ASP A 664 -27.30 -16.21 16.47
C ASP A 664 -27.04 -14.95 17.28
N PHE A 665 -25.77 -14.58 17.49
CA PHE A 665 -25.42 -13.35 18.20
C PHE A 665 -26.14 -12.13 17.60
N PHE A 666 -26.02 -11.94 16.29
CA PHE A 666 -26.61 -10.78 15.60
C PHE A 666 -28.13 -10.90 15.47
N VAL A 667 -28.64 -12.10 15.19
CA VAL A 667 -30.09 -12.36 15.12
C VAL A 667 -30.76 -11.99 16.44
N ASN A 668 -30.21 -12.44 17.57
CA ASN A 668 -30.78 -12.20 18.90
C ASN A 668 -30.50 -10.80 19.43
N LEU A 669 -29.38 -10.18 19.04
CA LEU A 669 -29.07 -8.78 19.38
C LEU A 669 -30.09 -7.82 18.74
N LEU A 670 -30.47 -8.08 17.49
CA LEU A 670 -31.36 -7.24 16.70
C LEU A 670 -32.84 -7.65 16.78
N ASP A 671 -33.16 -8.71 17.55
CA ASP A 671 -34.55 -9.16 17.77
C ASP A 671 -35.38 -8.05 18.43
N ILE A 672 -36.37 -7.56 17.68
CA ILE A 672 -37.27 -6.50 18.13
C ILE A 672 -38.07 -6.88 19.38
N LYS A 673 -38.21 -8.17 19.70
CA LYS A 673 -38.87 -8.64 20.93
C LYS A 673 -38.01 -8.46 22.17
N THR A 674 -36.72 -8.18 22.02
CA THR A 674 -35.81 -7.88 23.13
C THR A 674 -35.76 -6.38 23.39
N LYS A 675 -35.86 -6.00 24.67
CA LYS A 675 -35.56 -4.66 25.18
C LYS A 675 -34.33 -4.73 26.07
N TRP A 676 -33.34 -3.87 25.81
CA TRP A 676 -32.13 -3.77 26.62
C TRP A 676 -32.30 -2.73 27.72
N VAL A 677 -31.98 -3.10 28.96
CA VAL A 677 -32.05 -2.23 30.14
C VAL A 677 -30.71 -2.24 30.88
N GLY A 678 -30.27 -1.07 31.33
CA GLY A 678 -29.07 -0.95 32.16
C GLY A 678 -29.29 -1.61 33.52
N THR A 679 -28.31 -2.36 34.01
CA THR A 679 -28.40 -3.03 35.31
C THR A 679 -27.96 -2.14 36.49
N GLY A 680 -27.54 -0.90 36.21
CA GLY A 680 -26.85 -0.02 37.17
C GLY A 680 -25.38 -0.39 37.40
N ARG A 681 -24.91 -1.56 36.90
CA ARG A 681 -23.52 -2.04 37.04
C ARG A 681 -22.61 -1.61 35.88
N GLY A 682 -22.69 -0.35 35.47
CA GLY A 682 -21.82 0.29 34.47
C GLY A 682 -21.86 -0.34 33.07
N ASP A 683 -21.03 -1.38 32.87
CA ASP A 683 -20.77 -2.01 31.58
C ASP A 683 -21.72 -3.15 31.22
N VAL A 684 -22.67 -3.52 32.10
CA VAL A 684 -23.53 -4.70 31.94
C VAL A 684 -25.01 -4.33 31.81
N PHE A 685 -25.69 -4.99 30.88
CA PHE A 685 -27.08 -4.77 30.48
C PHE A 685 -27.85 -6.08 30.46
N ASP A 686 -29.15 -6.01 30.79
CA ASP A 686 -30.07 -7.13 30.69
C ASP A 686 -30.97 -6.97 29.46
N GLY A 687 -31.08 -8.03 28.66
CA GLY A 687 -32.06 -8.13 27.60
C GLY A 687 -33.31 -8.80 28.13
N VAL A 688 -34.44 -8.08 28.17
CA VAL A 688 -35.74 -8.60 28.62
C VAL A 688 -36.71 -8.72 27.46
N ASP A 689 -37.56 -9.74 27.50
CA ASP A 689 -38.68 -9.87 26.57
C ASP A 689 -39.65 -8.69 26.74
N ARG A 690 -40.05 -8.06 25.64
CA ARG A 690 -40.92 -6.88 25.68
C ARG A 690 -42.33 -7.17 26.19
N ALA A 691 -42.87 -8.35 25.92
CA ALA A 691 -44.26 -8.68 26.25
C ALA A 691 -44.40 -9.13 27.72
N SER A 692 -43.51 -10.01 28.17
CA SER A 692 -43.53 -10.63 29.49
C SER A 692 -42.65 -9.94 30.53
N GLY A 693 -41.66 -9.16 30.11
CA GLY A 693 -40.63 -8.61 30.99
C GLY A 693 -39.60 -9.64 31.49
N ALA A 694 -39.70 -10.91 31.07
CA ALA A 694 -38.79 -11.96 31.49
C ALA A 694 -37.37 -11.72 30.93
N LYS A 695 -36.36 -11.94 31.77
CA LYS A 695 -34.95 -11.85 31.34
C LYS A 695 -34.63 -12.94 30.33
N ARG A 696 -34.11 -12.53 29.16
CA ARG A 696 -33.63 -13.41 28.09
C ARG A 696 -32.11 -13.50 28.08
N TRP A 697 -31.43 -12.36 28.15
CA TRP A 697 -30.00 -12.25 27.90
C TRP A 697 -29.29 -11.34 28.90
N THR A 698 -27.97 -11.46 28.97
CA THR A 698 -27.07 -10.46 29.58
C THR A 698 -26.03 -10.09 28.55
N ALA A 699 -25.69 -8.81 28.43
CA ALA A 699 -24.73 -8.29 27.45
C ALA A 699 -23.88 -7.18 28.05
N SER A 700 -22.71 -6.94 27.49
CA SER A 700 -21.83 -5.84 27.84
C SER A 700 -21.93 -4.67 26.85
N ARG A 701 -21.19 -3.58 27.11
CA ARG A 701 -21.02 -2.50 26.12
C ARG A 701 -20.43 -2.98 24.79
N VAL A 702 -19.46 -3.90 24.82
CA VAL A 702 -18.84 -4.42 23.58
C VAL A 702 -19.81 -5.27 22.77
N ASP A 703 -20.86 -5.79 23.39
CA ASP A 703 -21.89 -6.55 22.70
C ASP A 703 -22.95 -5.60 22.11
N LEU A 704 -23.44 -4.67 22.92
CA LEU A 704 -24.52 -3.76 22.52
C LEU A 704 -24.11 -2.67 21.54
N ILE A 705 -22.82 -2.35 21.44
CA ILE A 705 -22.35 -1.35 20.49
C ILE A 705 -22.70 -1.72 19.03
N PHE A 706 -22.73 -3.01 18.70
CA PHE A 706 -23.14 -3.52 17.38
C PHE A 706 -24.64 -3.42 17.13
N GLY A 707 -25.46 -3.15 18.15
CA GLY A 707 -26.89 -2.84 18.00
C GLY A 707 -27.19 -1.33 18.02
N SER A 708 -26.20 -0.51 18.37
CA SER A 708 -26.34 0.92 18.72
C SER A 708 -25.63 1.84 17.73
N HIS A 709 -24.33 1.63 17.48
CA HIS A 709 -23.55 2.46 16.56
C HIS A 709 -23.99 2.19 15.12
N ALA A 710 -24.49 3.22 14.42
CA ALA A 710 -25.17 3.05 13.14
C ALA A 710 -24.38 2.25 12.10
N GLU A 711 -23.08 2.51 11.95
CA GLU A 711 -22.24 1.80 10.98
C GLU A 711 -21.94 0.35 11.41
N LEU A 712 -21.78 0.08 12.72
CA LEU A 712 -21.55 -1.29 13.20
C LEU A 712 -22.83 -2.10 13.14
N ARG A 713 -23.97 -1.45 13.39
CA ARG A 713 -25.30 -2.03 13.23
C ARG A 713 -25.57 -2.43 11.79
N ALA A 714 -25.22 -1.59 10.81
CA ALA A 714 -25.36 -1.96 9.40
C ALA A 714 -24.55 -3.24 9.06
N LEU A 715 -23.36 -3.41 9.63
CA LEU A 715 -22.58 -4.64 9.48
C LEU A 715 -23.23 -5.84 10.19
N ALA A 716 -23.78 -5.64 11.39
CA ALA A 716 -24.52 -6.67 12.12
C ALA A 716 -25.77 -7.13 11.35
N GLU A 717 -26.48 -6.22 10.69
CA GLU A 717 -27.65 -6.51 9.87
C GLU A 717 -27.33 -7.46 8.70
N VAL A 718 -26.18 -7.27 8.04
CA VAL A 718 -25.70 -8.19 6.98
C VAL A 718 -25.49 -9.61 7.50
N TYR A 719 -24.99 -9.79 8.72
CA TYR A 719 -24.82 -11.12 9.30
C TYR A 719 -26.12 -11.68 9.89
N ALA A 720 -27.06 -10.84 10.34
CA ALA A 720 -28.35 -11.26 10.90
C ALA A 720 -29.41 -11.61 9.85
N GLN A 721 -29.29 -11.10 8.62
CA GLN A 721 -30.26 -11.35 7.56
C GLN A 721 -30.36 -12.83 7.18
N ALA A 722 -31.45 -13.20 6.48
CA ALA A 722 -31.59 -14.54 5.93
C ALA A 722 -30.41 -14.86 4.98
N GLY A 723 -29.76 -16.01 5.20
CA GLY A 723 -28.53 -16.40 4.48
C GLY A 723 -27.23 -15.80 5.04
N GLY A 724 -27.29 -14.91 6.03
CA GLY A 724 -26.11 -14.27 6.64
C GLY A 724 -25.22 -15.21 7.47
N GLU A 725 -25.70 -16.38 7.87
CA GLU A 725 -24.93 -17.36 8.66
C GLU A 725 -23.70 -17.87 7.90
N GLU A 726 -23.86 -18.25 6.62
CA GLU A 726 -22.76 -18.78 5.82
C GLU A 726 -21.70 -17.70 5.55
N LYS A 727 -22.15 -16.48 5.24
CA LYS A 727 -21.26 -15.32 5.11
C LYS A 727 -20.48 -15.06 6.40
N LEU A 728 -21.15 -15.08 7.56
CA LEU A 728 -20.48 -14.91 8.84
C LEU A 728 -19.41 -15.99 9.08
N LYS A 729 -19.70 -17.26 8.77
CA LYS A 729 -18.72 -18.35 8.93
C LYS A 729 -17.48 -18.11 8.07
N GLN A 730 -17.67 -17.74 6.80
CA GLN A 730 -16.58 -17.44 5.88
C GLN A 730 -15.74 -16.25 6.36
N ASP A 731 -16.39 -15.14 6.68
CA ASP A 731 -15.71 -13.91 7.12
C ASP A 731 -15.03 -14.10 8.49
N PHE A 732 -15.64 -14.87 9.40
CA PHE A 732 -15.04 -15.24 10.69
C PHE A 732 -13.78 -16.09 10.49
N VAL A 733 -13.84 -17.12 9.65
CA VAL A 733 -12.67 -17.98 9.37
C VAL A 733 -11.56 -17.20 8.68
N ALA A 734 -11.89 -16.29 7.75
CA ALA A 734 -10.92 -15.41 7.12
C ALA A 734 -10.24 -14.47 8.12
N ALA A 735 -11.03 -13.78 8.96
CA ALA A 735 -10.52 -12.88 9.99
C ALA A 735 -9.71 -13.63 11.06
N TRP A 736 -10.15 -14.83 11.48
CA TRP A 736 -9.41 -15.72 12.37
C TRP A 736 -8.05 -16.08 11.78
N THR A 737 -8.03 -16.54 10.52
CA THR A 737 -6.81 -16.93 9.81
C THR A 737 -5.84 -15.77 9.69
N LYS A 738 -6.34 -14.56 9.43
CA LYS A 738 -5.54 -13.33 9.43
C LYS A 738 -4.87 -13.11 10.77
N VAL A 739 -5.63 -13.11 11.88
CA VAL A 739 -5.09 -12.88 13.24
C VAL A 739 -4.06 -13.94 13.62
N MET A 740 -4.29 -15.21 13.29
CA MET A 740 -3.33 -16.30 13.56
C MET A 740 -1.98 -16.12 12.85
N ASN A 741 -1.91 -15.31 11.79
CA ASN A 741 -0.73 -15.14 10.94
C ASN A 741 -0.12 -13.73 10.97
N LEU A 742 -0.60 -12.82 11.82
CA LEU A 742 -0.13 -11.43 11.88
C LEU A 742 1.38 -11.29 12.16
N ASP A 743 1.99 -12.27 12.83
CA ASP A 743 3.41 -12.28 13.19
C ASP A 743 4.28 -13.19 12.29
N ARG A 744 3.71 -13.74 11.22
CA ARG A 744 4.39 -14.68 10.31
C ARG A 744 5.25 -13.97 9.27
N PHE A 745 6.15 -13.11 9.73
CA PHE A 745 7.12 -12.40 8.89
C PHE A 745 8.23 -13.32 8.34
N ASP A 746 8.35 -14.52 8.87
CA ASP A 746 9.18 -15.60 8.33
C ASP A 746 8.66 -16.12 6.97
N LEU A 747 7.38 -15.90 6.69
CA LEU A 747 6.78 -16.20 5.40
C LEU A 747 6.96 -15.02 4.43
N PRO A 748 6.98 -15.26 3.11
CA PRO A 748 6.95 -14.18 2.12
C PRO A 748 5.77 -13.21 2.38
N ARG A 749 6.02 -11.89 2.43
CA ARG A 749 5.02 -10.83 2.75
C ARG A 749 3.78 -10.89 1.85
N GLN A 750 2.57 -10.69 2.38
CA GLN A 750 1.26 -10.78 1.68
C GLN A 750 1.07 -10.01 0.34
N ALA A 751 1.98 -9.14 -0.11
CA ALA A 751 2.02 -8.82 -1.55
C ALA A 751 2.23 -10.10 -2.37
N SER A 752 2.98 -11.06 -1.81
CA SER A 752 3.05 -12.50 -2.13
C SER A 752 1.75 -13.28 -1.94
N GLN A 753 0.73 -12.77 -1.23
CA GLN A 753 -0.60 -13.38 -1.11
C GLN A 753 -1.59 -12.79 -2.10
N GLN A 754 -1.40 -11.57 -2.58
CA GLN A 754 -2.13 -11.07 -3.75
C GLN A 754 -1.45 -11.55 -5.04
N TYR A 755 -0.12 -11.66 -5.04
CA TYR A 755 0.65 -12.46 -6.01
C TYR A 755 0.39 -13.94 -5.85
N ALA A 756 0.27 -14.51 -4.64
CA ALA A 756 -0.15 -15.90 -4.51
C ALA A 756 -1.65 -16.04 -4.74
N MET A 757 -2.48 -15.01 -4.63
CA MET A 757 -3.87 -15.08 -5.08
C MET A 757 -3.90 -15.07 -6.60
N LEU A 758 -3.01 -14.29 -7.26
CA LEU A 758 -2.80 -14.36 -8.69
C LEU A 758 -2.21 -15.73 -9.10
N GLU A 759 -1.06 -16.16 -8.58
CA GLU A 759 -0.48 -17.49 -8.82
C GLU A 759 -1.43 -18.62 -8.42
N HIS A 760 -2.25 -18.48 -7.37
CA HIS A 760 -3.25 -19.48 -6.97
C HIS A 760 -4.43 -19.49 -7.92
N VAL A 761 -4.94 -18.34 -8.35
CA VAL A 761 -6.00 -18.26 -9.37
C VAL A 761 -5.49 -18.85 -10.69
N HIS A 762 -4.25 -18.56 -11.07
CA HIS A 762 -3.61 -19.11 -12.26
C HIS A 762 -3.26 -20.59 -12.11
N ALA A 763 -2.90 -21.07 -10.91
CA ALA A 763 -2.67 -22.48 -10.61
C ALA A 763 -3.98 -23.27 -10.60
N ILE A 764 -5.05 -22.75 -9.99
CA ILE A 764 -6.41 -23.32 -10.04
C ILE A 764 -6.86 -23.42 -11.50
N PHE A 765 -6.65 -22.35 -12.29
CA PHE A 765 -6.96 -22.39 -13.72
C PHE A 765 -6.14 -23.46 -14.45
N ARG A 766 -4.82 -23.54 -14.19
CA ARG A 766 -3.94 -24.55 -14.78
C ARG A 766 -4.38 -25.97 -14.45
N GLU A 767 -4.66 -26.26 -13.18
CA GLU A 767 -5.22 -27.54 -12.74
C GLU A 767 -6.55 -27.84 -13.42
N TRP A 768 -7.41 -26.81 -13.57
CA TRP A 768 -8.70 -26.94 -14.23
C TRP A 768 -8.58 -27.28 -15.73
N VAL A 769 -7.65 -26.67 -16.47
CA VAL A 769 -7.43 -26.99 -17.89
C VAL A 769 -6.76 -28.36 -18.07
N GLU A 770 -5.74 -28.68 -17.26
CA GLU A 770 -5.03 -29.96 -17.33
C GLU A 770 -5.98 -31.13 -16.98
N GLY A 771 -6.84 -30.94 -15.98
CA GLY A 771 -7.90 -31.88 -15.62
C GLY A 771 -8.94 -32.13 -16.73
N ARG A 772 -8.99 -31.29 -17.75
CA ARG A 772 -9.86 -31.43 -18.93
C ARG A 772 -9.12 -31.90 -20.19
N GLY A 773 -7.88 -32.34 -20.04
CA GLY A 773 -7.08 -32.93 -21.12
C GLY A 773 -6.28 -31.91 -21.92
N VAL A 774 -6.21 -30.64 -21.48
CA VAL A 774 -5.25 -29.69 -22.04
C VAL A 774 -3.85 -30.10 -21.61
N LYS A 775 -2.92 -30.23 -22.56
CA LYS A 775 -1.53 -30.54 -22.26
C LYS A 775 -0.69 -29.27 -22.39
N ILE A 776 0.10 -28.98 -21.37
CA ILE A 776 0.99 -27.83 -21.29
C ILE A 776 2.37 -28.35 -20.93
N ASP A 777 3.34 -28.18 -21.81
CA ASP A 777 4.70 -28.69 -21.61
C ASP A 777 5.73 -27.57 -21.69
N GLY A 778 6.60 -27.52 -20.67
CA GLY A 778 7.72 -26.58 -20.59
C GLY A 778 7.33 -25.09 -20.47
N LEU A 779 6.08 -24.80 -20.07
CA LEU A 779 5.55 -23.43 -19.94
C LEU A 779 5.11 -23.11 -18.50
N GLY A 780 5.28 -21.85 -18.11
CA GLY A 780 4.85 -21.29 -16.83
C GLY A 780 4.35 -19.85 -17.00
N VAL A 781 3.35 -19.46 -16.21
CA VAL A 781 2.83 -18.09 -16.23
C VAL A 781 3.74 -17.19 -15.40
N ALA A 782 4.09 -16.02 -15.94
CA ALA A 782 4.93 -15.04 -15.26
C ALA A 782 4.41 -13.61 -15.49
N LYS A 783 4.70 -12.72 -14.54
CA LYS A 783 4.50 -11.29 -14.73
C LYS A 783 5.74 -10.69 -15.39
N LEU A 784 5.53 -9.99 -16.49
CA LEU A 784 6.58 -9.45 -17.35
C LEU A 784 6.61 -7.93 -17.23
N PRO A 785 7.77 -7.32 -16.92
CA PRO A 785 7.90 -5.87 -16.82
C PRO A 785 7.39 -5.16 -18.08
N GLY A 786 6.46 -4.21 -17.92
CA GLY A 786 5.91 -3.43 -19.03
C GLY A 786 4.94 -4.17 -19.96
N LYS A 787 4.68 -5.47 -19.75
CA LYS A 787 3.84 -6.31 -20.64
C LYS A 787 2.71 -7.07 -19.93
N GLY A 788 2.52 -6.84 -18.64
CA GLY A 788 1.47 -7.52 -17.87
C GLY A 788 1.80 -8.99 -17.59
N ILE A 789 0.82 -9.89 -17.75
CA ILE A 789 0.99 -11.33 -17.55
C ILE A 789 1.26 -12.01 -18.89
N GLY A 790 2.23 -12.91 -18.93
CA GLY A 790 2.56 -13.72 -20.11
C GLY A 790 3.05 -15.11 -19.73
N VAL A 791 3.54 -15.86 -20.73
CA VAL A 791 4.08 -17.20 -20.55
C VAL A 791 5.59 -17.19 -20.77
N VAL A 792 6.33 -17.88 -19.91
CA VAL A 792 7.77 -18.11 -20.04
C VAL A 792 8.07 -19.60 -20.15
N ALA A 793 9.18 -19.91 -20.82
CA ALA A 793 9.70 -21.26 -20.88
C ALA A 793 10.26 -21.68 -19.51
N THR A 794 9.77 -22.77 -18.92
CA THR A 794 10.27 -23.30 -17.63
C THR A 794 11.50 -24.18 -17.78
N ARG A 795 11.78 -24.58 -19.01
CA ARG A 795 12.96 -25.33 -19.44
C ARG A 795 13.36 -24.87 -20.83
N LYS A 796 14.53 -25.29 -21.29
CA LYS A 796 14.91 -25.12 -22.70
C LYS A 796 13.88 -25.81 -23.61
N LEU A 797 13.36 -25.08 -24.60
CA LEU A 797 12.43 -25.57 -25.62
C LEU A 797 13.13 -25.63 -26.97
N GLN A 798 12.80 -26.64 -27.77
CA GLN A 798 13.36 -26.82 -29.11
C GLN A 798 12.38 -26.32 -30.18
N LYS A 799 12.94 -25.86 -31.31
CA LYS A 799 12.15 -25.57 -32.50
C LYS A 799 11.30 -26.79 -32.89
N ALA A 800 10.06 -26.54 -33.33
CA ALA A 800 9.05 -27.53 -33.70
C ALA A 800 8.53 -28.42 -32.55
N GLU A 801 8.88 -28.12 -31.30
CA GLU A 801 8.31 -28.78 -30.13
C GLU A 801 6.86 -28.31 -29.89
N THR A 802 5.95 -29.23 -29.58
CA THR A 802 4.55 -28.90 -29.24
C THR A 802 4.46 -28.50 -27.77
N LEU A 803 4.01 -27.28 -27.51
CA LEU A 803 3.97 -26.69 -26.17
C LEU A 803 2.59 -26.80 -25.52
N ILE A 804 1.55 -26.61 -26.31
CA ILE A 804 0.16 -26.64 -25.84
C ILE A 804 -0.65 -27.54 -26.77
N SER A 805 -1.50 -28.39 -26.22
CA SER A 805 -2.52 -29.14 -26.95
C SER A 805 -3.85 -29.02 -26.23
N VAL A 806 -4.81 -28.32 -26.83
CA VAL A 806 -6.15 -28.04 -26.30
C VAL A 806 -7.19 -28.89 -27.04
N PRO A 807 -7.84 -29.88 -26.39
CA PRO A 807 -8.89 -30.67 -27.02
C PRO A 807 -10.11 -29.85 -27.42
N ALA A 808 -10.75 -30.19 -28.55
CA ALA A 808 -11.95 -29.51 -29.05
C ALA A 808 -13.10 -29.45 -28.01
N SER A 809 -13.20 -30.45 -27.13
CA SER A 809 -14.19 -30.51 -26.04
C SER A 809 -14.02 -29.44 -24.94
N THR A 810 -12.85 -28.78 -24.89
CA THR A 810 -12.55 -27.73 -23.90
C THR A 810 -12.75 -26.32 -24.43
N LEU A 811 -12.87 -26.17 -25.75
CA LEU A 811 -13.14 -24.89 -26.40
C LEU A 811 -14.57 -24.43 -26.11
N ILE A 812 -14.76 -23.11 -25.96
CA ILE A 812 -16.10 -22.52 -26.04
C ILE A 812 -16.36 -22.14 -27.49
N THR A 813 -17.35 -22.80 -28.07
CA THR A 813 -17.72 -22.67 -29.49
C THR A 813 -19.25 -22.69 -29.61
N LEU A 814 -19.81 -22.47 -30.80
CA LEU A 814 -21.25 -22.68 -31.05
C LEU A 814 -21.75 -24.09 -30.78
N ASP A 815 -20.87 -25.08 -30.75
CA ASP A 815 -21.24 -26.48 -30.46
C ASP A 815 -21.31 -26.74 -28.94
N SER A 816 -20.87 -25.79 -28.11
CA SER A 816 -20.95 -25.87 -26.66
C SER A 816 -22.41 -25.77 -26.20
N LYS A 817 -22.85 -26.72 -25.36
CA LYS A 817 -24.26 -26.85 -24.95
C LYS A 817 -24.87 -25.53 -24.42
N PHE A 818 -24.17 -24.85 -23.52
CA PHE A 818 -24.65 -23.59 -22.93
C PHE A 818 -24.71 -22.41 -23.93
N VAL A 819 -23.99 -22.51 -25.06
CA VAL A 819 -24.03 -21.52 -26.15
C VAL A 819 -25.24 -21.75 -27.06
N GLN A 820 -25.73 -22.99 -27.15
CA GLN A 820 -26.91 -23.35 -27.96
C GLN A 820 -28.24 -23.04 -27.26
N GLU A 821 -28.26 -23.13 -25.93
CA GLU A 821 -29.46 -22.92 -25.09
C GLU A 821 -30.22 -21.60 -25.36
N PRO A 822 -29.57 -20.44 -25.51
CA PRO A 822 -30.32 -19.21 -25.73
C PRO A 822 -30.96 -19.12 -27.12
N SER A 823 -30.66 -19.96 -28.12
CA SER A 823 -31.24 -19.95 -29.48
C SER A 823 -31.52 -18.55 -30.05
N ILE A 824 -30.48 -17.88 -30.56
CA ILE A 824 -30.54 -16.50 -31.02
C ILE A 824 -30.53 -16.48 -32.55
N LYS A 825 -31.58 -15.90 -33.15
CA LYS A 825 -31.69 -15.79 -34.62
C LYS A 825 -30.92 -14.57 -35.08
N ASN A 826 -30.26 -14.69 -36.24
CA ASN A 826 -29.58 -13.57 -36.92
C ASN A 826 -28.49 -12.86 -36.08
N CYS A 827 -27.96 -13.51 -35.04
CA CYS A 827 -26.81 -13.03 -34.28
C CYS A 827 -25.53 -13.71 -34.79
N SER A 828 -24.41 -12.99 -34.81
CA SER A 828 -23.13 -13.58 -35.17
C SER A 828 -22.69 -14.65 -34.16
N VAL A 829 -21.67 -15.43 -34.50
CA VAL A 829 -21.06 -16.38 -33.54
C VAL A 829 -20.51 -15.65 -32.33
N HIS A 830 -19.83 -14.53 -32.57
CA HIS A 830 -19.29 -13.63 -31.56
C HIS A 830 -20.39 -13.17 -30.59
N GLY A 831 -21.46 -12.58 -31.11
CA GLY A 831 -22.59 -12.09 -30.33
C GLY A 831 -23.34 -13.20 -29.60
N THR A 832 -23.42 -14.40 -30.19
CA THR A 832 -24.07 -15.56 -29.56
C THR A 832 -23.27 -16.07 -28.37
N VAL A 833 -21.94 -16.18 -28.51
CA VAL A 833 -21.05 -16.56 -27.40
C VAL A 833 -21.09 -15.49 -26.31
N ALA A 834 -20.97 -14.20 -26.66
CA ALA A 834 -21.06 -13.09 -25.72
C ALA A 834 -22.39 -13.09 -24.96
N THR A 835 -23.51 -13.31 -25.66
CA THR A 835 -24.84 -13.36 -25.03
C THR A 835 -24.94 -14.51 -24.03
N SER A 836 -24.45 -15.69 -24.42
CA SER A 836 -24.41 -16.87 -23.57
C SER A 836 -23.51 -16.64 -22.36
N LEU A 837 -22.43 -15.88 -22.53
CA LEU A 837 -21.54 -15.50 -21.45
C LEU A 837 -22.22 -14.59 -20.43
N THR A 838 -22.90 -13.54 -20.92
CA THR A 838 -23.64 -12.57 -20.11
C THR A 838 -24.81 -13.18 -19.35
N LEU A 839 -25.65 -13.99 -20.01
CA LEU A 839 -26.83 -14.61 -19.37
C LEU A 839 -26.47 -15.52 -18.20
N ASN A 840 -25.25 -16.05 -18.20
CA ASN A 840 -24.75 -16.96 -17.18
C ASN A 840 -23.75 -16.27 -16.22
N HIS A 841 -23.62 -14.94 -16.29
CA HIS A 841 -22.77 -14.19 -15.39
C HIS A 841 -23.22 -14.36 -13.92
N GLY A 842 -22.27 -14.61 -13.02
CA GLY A 842 -22.56 -14.77 -11.59
C GLY A 842 -23.14 -16.13 -11.18
N ASN A 843 -23.38 -17.06 -12.11
CA ASN A 843 -23.83 -18.42 -11.77
C ASN A 843 -22.68 -19.23 -11.14
N SER A 844 -22.82 -19.61 -9.87
CA SER A 844 -21.79 -20.29 -9.08
C SER A 844 -21.49 -21.72 -9.52
N GLU A 845 -22.38 -22.36 -10.29
CA GLU A 845 -22.21 -23.74 -10.81
C GLU A 845 -21.48 -23.81 -12.17
N ARG A 846 -20.93 -22.68 -12.65
CA ARG A 846 -20.38 -22.60 -14.01
C ARG A 846 -19.08 -23.39 -14.15
N VAL A 847 -19.07 -24.27 -15.15
CA VAL A 847 -17.92 -25.13 -15.53
C VAL A 847 -16.63 -24.33 -15.78
N TYR A 848 -16.73 -23.08 -16.27
CA TYR A 848 -15.60 -22.25 -16.75
C TYR A 848 -15.15 -21.17 -15.77
N ARG A 849 -15.66 -21.15 -14.53
CA ARG A 849 -15.38 -20.08 -13.56
C ARG A 849 -13.87 -19.85 -13.30
N ALA A 850 -13.09 -20.93 -13.25
CA ALA A 850 -11.64 -20.86 -13.07
C ALA A 850 -10.92 -20.18 -14.26
N TRP A 851 -11.49 -20.28 -15.46
CA TRP A 851 -10.97 -19.59 -16.65
C TRP A 851 -11.39 -18.13 -16.70
N GLU A 852 -12.65 -17.83 -16.34
CA GLU A 852 -13.12 -16.43 -16.28
C GLU A 852 -12.36 -15.60 -15.25
N SER A 853 -11.89 -16.20 -14.16
CA SER A 853 -11.10 -15.51 -13.13
C SER A 853 -9.73 -15.05 -13.60
N VAL A 854 -9.27 -15.49 -14.78
CA VAL A 854 -7.99 -15.08 -15.37
C VAL A 854 -8.15 -14.23 -16.63
N TRP A 855 -9.37 -13.87 -17.01
CA TRP A 855 -9.62 -12.96 -18.13
C TRP A 855 -9.26 -11.52 -17.78
N PRO A 856 -8.92 -10.68 -18.79
CA PRO A 856 -8.76 -9.24 -18.59
C PRO A 856 -9.97 -8.65 -17.89
N THR A 857 -9.74 -7.76 -16.94
CA THR A 857 -10.81 -7.00 -16.29
C THR A 857 -11.35 -5.92 -17.21
N ALA A 858 -12.48 -5.30 -16.84
CA ALA A 858 -13.00 -4.15 -17.58
C ALA A 858 -12.01 -2.96 -17.59
N GLU A 859 -11.17 -2.82 -16.56
CA GLU A 859 -10.11 -1.80 -16.49
C GLU A 859 -9.00 -2.10 -17.50
N ASP A 860 -8.59 -3.36 -17.65
CA ASP A 860 -7.56 -3.77 -18.62
C ASP A 860 -7.97 -3.48 -20.07
N LEU A 861 -9.28 -3.51 -20.35
CA LEU A 861 -9.85 -3.21 -21.66
C LEU A 861 -10.00 -1.71 -21.95
N GLN A 862 -9.72 -0.82 -20.98
CA GLN A 862 -9.80 0.64 -21.19
C GLN A 862 -8.76 1.18 -22.20
N SER A 863 -7.76 0.36 -22.53
CA SER A 863 -6.79 0.63 -23.59
C SER A 863 -7.41 0.59 -25.00
N MET A 864 -8.56 -0.06 -25.18
CA MET A 864 -9.23 -0.18 -26.47
C MET A 864 -10.05 1.07 -26.80
N PRO A 865 -9.92 1.64 -28.02
CA PRO A 865 -10.72 2.77 -28.47
C PRO A 865 -12.23 2.62 -28.29
N PHE A 866 -12.74 1.39 -28.36
CA PHE A 866 -14.16 1.07 -28.11
C PHE A 866 -14.67 1.57 -26.75
N THR A 867 -13.79 1.68 -25.76
CA THR A 867 -14.11 2.07 -24.38
C THR A 867 -13.82 3.54 -24.08
N TRP A 868 -13.22 4.28 -25.02
CA TRP A 868 -12.84 5.68 -24.85
C TRP A 868 -14.06 6.60 -24.95
N SER A 869 -13.91 7.83 -24.45
CA SER A 869 -14.94 8.87 -24.63
C SER A 869 -15.07 9.25 -26.11
N ALA A 870 -16.23 9.80 -26.51
CA ALA A 870 -16.43 10.29 -27.87
C ALA A 870 -15.37 11.34 -28.25
N GLU A 871 -15.02 12.24 -27.33
CA GLU A 871 -13.99 13.26 -27.54
C GLU A 871 -12.61 12.65 -27.82
N GLN A 872 -12.26 11.55 -27.16
CA GLN A 872 -11.01 10.81 -27.40
C GLN A 872 -11.06 10.03 -28.72
N GLN A 873 -12.20 9.42 -29.06
CA GLN A 873 -12.40 8.74 -30.33
C GLN A 873 -12.29 9.72 -31.52
N ASP A 874 -12.73 10.96 -31.35
CA ASP A 874 -12.61 12.03 -32.35
C ASP A 874 -11.15 12.45 -32.63
N GLN A 875 -10.21 12.11 -31.74
CA GLN A 875 -8.78 12.37 -31.94
C GLN A 875 -8.04 11.25 -32.69
N LEU A 876 -8.69 10.10 -32.93
CA LEU A 876 -8.09 8.99 -33.66
C LEU A 876 -7.80 9.36 -35.13
N PRO A 877 -6.75 8.79 -35.74
CA PRO A 877 -6.55 8.85 -37.18
C PRO A 877 -7.79 8.36 -37.96
N PRO A 878 -8.14 8.96 -39.11
CA PRO A 878 -9.37 8.60 -39.84
C PRO A 878 -9.49 7.11 -40.21
N ALA A 879 -8.35 6.46 -40.51
CA ALA A 879 -8.31 5.02 -40.77
C ALA A 879 -8.74 4.19 -39.55
N ILE A 880 -8.34 4.62 -38.35
CA ILE A 880 -8.68 3.98 -37.08
C ILE A 880 -10.14 4.25 -36.73
N GLN A 881 -10.64 5.46 -36.96
CA GLN A 881 -12.05 5.79 -36.80
C GLN A 881 -12.95 4.89 -37.67
N ALA A 882 -12.57 4.66 -38.93
CA ALA A 882 -13.32 3.76 -39.81
C ALA A 882 -13.37 2.32 -39.30
N LEU A 883 -12.26 1.81 -38.76
CA LEU A 883 -12.19 0.49 -38.13
C LEU A 883 -13.05 0.43 -36.86
N LEU A 884 -12.98 1.45 -36.01
CA LEU A 884 -13.77 1.54 -34.78
C LEU A 884 -15.27 1.59 -35.08
N ILE A 885 -15.70 2.39 -36.07
CA ILE A 885 -17.10 2.45 -36.51
C ILE A 885 -17.58 1.07 -37.00
N HIS A 886 -16.74 0.35 -37.72
CA HIS A 886 -17.07 -1.00 -38.16
C HIS A 886 -17.21 -1.97 -36.98
N GLN A 887 -16.29 -1.92 -36.00
CA GLN A 887 -16.35 -2.73 -34.78
C GLN A 887 -17.60 -2.42 -33.94
N GLN A 888 -17.91 -1.14 -33.74
CA GLN A 888 -19.15 -0.66 -33.10
C GLN A 888 -20.40 -1.13 -33.85
N GLY A 889 -20.40 -1.07 -35.19
CA GLY A 889 -21.49 -1.60 -36.00
C GLY A 889 -21.71 -3.10 -35.86
N LYS A 890 -20.63 -3.90 -35.70
CA LYS A 890 -20.74 -5.33 -35.37
C LYS A 890 -21.38 -5.54 -34.00
N PHE A 891 -20.90 -4.81 -32.99
CA PHE A 891 -21.45 -4.85 -31.65
C PHE A 891 -22.92 -4.46 -31.63
N ASP A 892 -23.32 -3.36 -32.27
CA ASP A 892 -24.69 -2.88 -32.29
C ASP A 892 -25.63 -3.86 -32.98
N ARG A 893 -25.19 -4.48 -34.08
CA ARG A 893 -25.95 -5.55 -34.75
C ARG A 893 -26.17 -6.75 -33.83
N ASP A 894 -25.12 -7.18 -33.14
CA ASP A 894 -25.18 -8.34 -32.26
C ASP A 894 -25.99 -8.05 -30.97
N TRP A 895 -25.83 -6.84 -30.43
CA TRP A 895 -26.69 -6.30 -29.39
C TRP A 895 -28.13 -6.38 -29.90
N LEU A 896 -28.51 -5.71 -30.98
CA LEU A 896 -29.88 -5.75 -31.52
C LEU A 896 -30.44 -7.18 -31.71
N ALA A 897 -29.63 -8.13 -32.17
CA ALA A 897 -30.04 -9.51 -32.42
C ALA A 897 -30.36 -10.35 -31.15
N ARG A 898 -29.95 -9.91 -29.95
CA ARG A 898 -30.20 -10.61 -28.66
C ARG A 898 -31.68 -10.82 -28.32
N ASP A 899 -32.58 -10.07 -28.97
CA ASP A 899 -34.05 -10.17 -28.83
C ASP A 899 -34.53 -10.00 -27.38
N GLY A 900 -33.98 -9.02 -26.65
CA GLY A 900 -34.40 -8.68 -25.27
C GLY A 900 -34.01 -9.70 -24.18
N LYS A 901 -33.25 -10.75 -24.52
CA LYS A 901 -32.84 -11.78 -23.56
C LYS A 901 -31.93 -11.25 -22.45
N ILE A 902 -31.14 -10.20 -22.74
CA ILE A 902 -30.31 -9.50 -21.77
C ILE A 902 -31.00 -8.17 -21.43
N PRO A 903 -31.22 -7.85 -20.14
CA PRO A 903 -31.74 -6.54 -19.73
C PRO A 903 -30.85 -5.39 -20.23
N GLU A 904 -31.45 -4.26 -20.60
CA GLU A 904 -30.68 -3.10 -21.07
C GLU A 904 -29.69 -2.58 -20.01
N ALA A 905 -30.02 -2.73 -18.72
CA ALA A 905 -29.14 -2.43 -17.59
C ALA A 905 -27.86 -3.29 -17.54
N SER A 906 -27.78 -4.36 -18.33
CA SER A 906 -26.61 -5.24 -18.44
C SER A 906 -25.83 -5.01 -19.74
N LYS A 907 -26.04 -3.89 -20.44
CA LYS A 907 -25.32 -3.55 -21.67
C LYS A 907 -23.81 -3.48 -21.45
N ASP A 908 -23.35 -2.89 -20.36
CA ASP A 908 -21.91 -2.78 -20.06
C ASP A 908 -21.29 -4.16 -19.81
N LEU A 909 -22.03 -5.05 -19.14
CA LEU A 909 -21.60 -6.42 -18.92
C LEU A 909 -21.56 -7.24 -20.22
N TYR A 910 -22.52 -7.01 -21.12
CA TYR A 910 -22.49 -7.59 -22.46
C TYR A 910 -21.33 -7.06 -23.28
N GLN A 911 -21.08 -5.75 -23.26
CA GLN A 911 -19.93 -5.12 -23.88
C GLN A 911 -18.62 -5.73 -23.38
N TYR A 912 -18.47 -5.91 -22.07
CA TYR A 912 -17.33 -6.61 -21.50
C TYR A 912 -17.14 -8.01 -22.12
N TYR A 913 -18.16 -8.87 -22.08
CA TYR A 913 -18.03 -10.21 -22.65
C TYR A 913 -17.87 -10.23 -24.18
N TRP A 914 -18.45 -9.26 -24.87
CA TRP A 914 -18.25 -9.09 -26.31
C TRP A 914 -16.79 -8.74 -26.60
N LEU A 915 -16.17 -7.82 -25.84
CA LEU A 915 -14.74 -7.49 -25.97
C LEU A 915 -13.83 -8.64 -25.54
N ILE A 916 -14.23 -9.46 -24.55
CA ILE A 916 -13.50 -10.70 -24.22
C ILE A 916 -13.50 -11.65 -25.42
N VAL A 917 -14.65 -11.89 -26.05
CA VAL A 917 -14.72 -12.73 -27.25
C VAL A 917 -13.88 -12.13 -28.39
N ASN A 918 -13.88 -10.80 -28.53
CA ASN A 918 -13.08 -10.11 -29.53
C ASN A 918 -11.57 -10.37 -29.34
N THR A 919 -11.08 -10.18 -28.11
CA THR A 919 -9.64 -10.16 -27.80
C THR A 919 -9.04 -11.54 -27.51
N ARG A 920 -9.87 -12.55 -27.17
CA ARG A 920 -9.41 -13.87 -26.71
C ARG A 920 -9.85 -15.04 -27.59
N CYS A 921 -10.44 -14.77 -28.76
CA CYS A 921 -10.84 -15.82 -29.68
C CYS A 921 -9.70 -16.26 -30.63
N PHE A 922 -9.77 -17.53 -31.03
CA PHE A 922 -8.90 -18.16 -32.01
C PHE A 922 -9.72 -18.68 -33.17
N TYR A 923 -9.11 -18.75 -34.36
CA TYR A 923 -9.77 -19.30 -35.54
C TYR A 923 -10.16 -20.76 -35.31
N TRP A 924 -11.44 -21.08 -35.50
CA TRP A 924 -11.96 -22.44 -35.34
C TRP A 924 -13.06 -22.73 -36.35
N THR A 925 -12.85 -23.74 -37.20
CA THR A 925 -13.86 -24.11 -38.20
C THR A 925 -14.88 -25.08 -37.61
N HIS A 926 -16.14 -24.67 -37.60
CA HIS A 926 -17.26 -25.53 -37.26
C HIS A 926 -17.53 -26.55 -38.38
N PHE A 927 -16.84 -27.70 -38.36
CA PHE A 927 -16.87 -28.69 -39.45
C PHE A 927 -18.28 -29.10 -39.91
N LYS A 928 -19.27 -29.17 -39.01
CA LYS A 928 -20.67 -29.44 -39.37
C LYS A 928 -21.27 -28.31 -40.21
N LYS A 929 -21.18 -27.07 -39.73
CA LYS A 929 -21.66 -25.88 -40.45
C LYS A 929 -20.86 -25.64 -41.74
N ALA A 930 -19.56 -25.91 -41.75
CA ALA A 930 -18.72 -25.80 -42.93
C ALA A 930 -19.20 -26.76 -44.02
N LYS A 931 -19.54 -28.01 -43.63
CA LYS A 931 -20.10 -29.02 -44.54
C LYS A 931 -21.50 -28.63 -45.03
N GLU A 932 -22.33 -28.00 -44.19
CA GLU A 932 -23.65 -27.49 -44.58
C GLU A 932 -23.56 -26.29 -45.53
N ALA A 933 -22.65 -25.35 -45.28
CA ALA A 933 -22.36 -24.23 -46.15
C ALA A 933 -21.85 -24.73 -47.52
N ALA A 934 -20.89 -25.67 -47.51
CA ALA A 934 -20.34 -26.27 -48.72
C ALA A 934 -21.41 -26.98 -49.56
N ARG A 935 -22.36 -27.70 -48.92
CA ARG A 935 -23.53 -28.30 -49.60
C ARG A 935 -24.43 -27.27 -50.28
N ARG A 936 -24.39 -26.01 -49.85
CA ARG A 936 -25.12 -24.87 -50.45
C ARG A 936 -24.25 -24.02 -51.38
N GLY A 937 -23.05 -24.49 -51.73
CA GLY A 937 -22.09 -23.76 -52.57
C GLY A 937 -21.50 -22.51 -51.90
N LYS A 938 -21.51 -22.45 -50.56
CA LYS A 938 -21.00 -21.31 -49.77
C LYS A 938 -19.83 -21.74 -48.90
N THR A 939 -18.94 -20.81 -48.59
CA THR A 939 -17.95 -20.94 -47.50
C THR A 939 -18.52 -20.27 -46.25
N LEU A 940 -18.09 -20.72 -45.06
CA LEU A 940 -18.38 -20.00 -43.82
C LEU A 940 -17.69 -18.64 -43.84
N ASP A 941 -18.33 -17.63 -43.25
CA ASP A 941 -17.68 -16.36 -42.99
C ASP A 941 -16.57 -16.56 -41.95
N ARG A 942 -15.50 -15.75 -42.03
CA ARG A 942 -14.42 -15.78 -41.04
C ARG A 942 -14.94 -15.38 -39.65
N ASP A 943 -15.91 -14.47 -39.58
CA ASP A 943 -16.58 -14.08 -38.34
C ASP A 943 -17.41 -15.24 -37.75
N ASP A 944 -17.70 -16.29 -38.54
CA ASP A 944 -18.36 -17.52 -38.08
C ASP A 944 -17.38 -18.64 -37.68
N CYS A 945 -16.07 -18.37 -37.75
CA CYS A 945 -15.02 -19.35 -37.50
C CYS A 945 -14.16 -18.98 -36.28
N MET A 946 -14.76 -18.97 -35.08
CA MET A 946 -14.07 -18.60 -33.85
C MET A 946 -14.40 -19.50 -32.65
N ALA A 947 -13.43 -19.62 -31.75
CA ALA A 947 -13.56 -20.29 -30.46
C ALA A 947 -12.75 -19.55 -29.39
N LEU A 948 -13.25 -19.49 -28.16
CA LEU A 948 -12.37 -19.19 -27.03
C LEU A 948 -11.54 -20.45 -26.73
N CYS A 949 -10.23 -20.26 -26.56
CA CYS A 949 -9.28 -21.35 -26.33
C CYS A 949 -8.55 -21.14 -25.00
N PRO A 950 -8.79 -21.99 -23.98
CA PRO A 950 -8.17 -21.81 -22.68
C PRO A 950 -6.66 -22.03 -22.74
N PHE A 951 -5.92 -21.26 -21.95
CA PHE A 951 -4.47 -21.30 -21.74
C PHE A 951 -3.63 -20.80 -22.93
N ALA A 952 -4.06 -21.05 -24.17
CA ALA A 952 -3.45 -20.45 -25.36
C ALA A 952 -3.60 -18.91 -25.36
N ASP A 953 -4.66 -18.39 -24.73
CA ASP A 953 -4.95 -16.98 -24.55
C ASP A 953 -3.98 -16.23 -23.60
N TYR A 954 -3.09 -16.93 -22.89
CA TYR A 954 -1.99 -16.32 -22.11
C TYR A 954 -0.78 -15.92 -22.94
N LEU A 955 -0.63 -16.47 -24.13
CA LEU A 955 0.54 -16.17 -24.94
C LEU A 955 0.44 -14.72 -25.41
N ASN A 956 1.32 -13.89 -24.88
CA ASN A 956 1.56 -12.57 -25.43
C ASN A 956 2.02 -12.71 -26.88
N HIS A 957 1.84 -11.65 -27.64
CA HIS A 957 2.06 -11.72 -29.06
C HIS A 957 3.23 -10.83 -29.50
N ALA A 958 3.81 -11.17 -30.64
CA ALA A 958 4.93 -10.46 -31.28
C ALA A 958 4.84 -10.56 -32.82
N ASP A 959 5.82 -10.01 -33.53
CA ASP A 959 5.91 -10.04 -34.99
C ASP A 959 6.22 -11.47 -35.52
N GLN A 960 6.87 -12.29 -34.69
CA GLN A 960 7.17 -13.70 -34.89
C GLN A 960 6.95 -14.44 -33.57
N GLY A 961 6.46 -15.65 -33.64
CA GLY A 961 6.22 -16.47 -32.46
C GLY A 961 5.64 -17.82 -32.84
N CYS A 962 5.26 -18.59 -31.83
CA CYS A 962 4.76 -19.94 -31.96
C CYS A 962 3.59 -20.03 -32.97
N THR A 963 3.53 -21.14 -33.69
CA THR A 963 2.52 -21.38 -34.73
C THR A 963 1.37 -22.23 -34.20
N PHE A 964 0.15 -21.90 -34.61
CA PHE A 964 -1.05 -22.66 -34.29
C PHE A 964 -1.41 -23.67 -35.38
N HIS A 965 -1.77 -24.89 -34.98
CA HIS A 965 -2.43 -25.86 -35.83
C HIS A 965 -3.78 -26.25 -35.24
N TYR A 966 -4.80 -26.36 -36.08
CA TYR A 966 -6.16 -26.72 -35.69
C TYR A 966 -6.71 -27.80 -36.61
N ASP A 967 -7.40 -28.78 -36.02
CA ASP A 967 -8.09 -29.85 -36.74
C ASP A 967 -9.40 -30.23 -36.02
N THR A 968 -10.03 -31.33 -36.40
CA THR A 968 -11.27 -31.81 -35.74
C THR A 968 -11.07 -32.21 -34.26
N LYS A 969 -9.84 -32.40 -33.81
CA LYS A 969 -9.49 -32.87 -32.46
C LYS A 969 -9.18 -31.72 -31.50
N GLY A 970 -8.72 -30.57 -31.99
CA GLY A 970 -8.44 -29.42 -31.14
C GLY A 970 -7.43 -28.43 -31.73
N ILE A 971 -6.80 -27.63 -30.86
CA ILE A 971 -5.80 -26.62 -31.20
C ILE A 971 -4.45 -27.03 -30.57
N THR A 972 -3.36 -26.90 -31.33
CA THR A 972 -1.99 -27.14 -30.85
C THR A 972 -1.11 -25.93 -31.12
N VAL A 973 -0.18 -25.65 -30.21
CA VAL A 973 0.80 -24.56 -30.30
C VAL A 973 2.19 -25.17 -30.39
N VAL A 974 2.96 -24.76 -31.40
CA VAL A 974 4.27 -25.31 -31.74
C VAL A 974 5.33 -24.21 -31.77
N CYS A 975 6.49 -24.48 -31.19
CA CYS A 975 7.66 -23.61 -31.24
C CYS A 975 8.06 -23.28 -32.68
N ASP A 976 8.12 -21.99 -33.02
CA ASP A 976 8.72 -21.47 -34.25
C ASP A 976 10.26 -21.51 -34.19
N ARG A 977 10.82 -21.34 -32.99
CA ARG A 977 12.26 -21.37 -32.68
C ARG A 977 12.55 -22.03 -31.33
N SER A 978 13.83 -22.18 -31.00
CA SER A 978 14.23 -22.60 -29.65
C SER A 978 14.12 -21.42 -28.67
N TYR A 979 13.74 -21.72 -27.43
CA TYR A 979 13.64 -20.76 -26.32
C TYR A 979 14.51 -21.19 -25.14
N ALA A 980 15.17 -20.24 -24.49
CA ALA A 980 15.90 -20.45 -23.25
C ALA A 980 14.94 -20.52 -22.04
N ALA A 981 15.35 -21.21 -20.97
CA ALA A 981 14.57 -21.19 -19.73
C ALA A 981 14.51 -19.74 -19.17
N GLY A 982 13.32 -19.31 -18.78
CA GLY A 982 13.02 -17.93 -18.36
C GLY A 982 12.69 -16.97 -19.50
N GLU A 983 12.86 -17.37 -20.76
CA GLU A 983 12.51 -16.55 -21.92
C GLU A 983 10.98 -16.51 -22.14
N GLU A 984 10.45 -15.35 -22.49
CA GLU A 984 9.04 -15.17 -22.87
C GLU A 984 8.74 -15.97 -24.15
N VAL A 985 7.67 -16.78 -24.09
CA VAL A 985 7.14 -17.49 -25.24
C VAL A 985 5.96 -16.69 -25.77
N VAL A 986 6.06 -16.28 -27.03
CA VAL A 986 5.09 -15.42 -27.69
C VAL A 986 4.48 -16.11 -28.91
N VAL A 987 3.34 -15.60 -29.37
CA VAL A 987 2.67 -16.01 -30.61
C VAL A 987 2.65 -14.88 -31.63
N SER A 988 2.50 -15.18 -32.92
CA SER A 988 2.42 -14.12 -33.93
C SER A 988 0.98 -13.59 -34.07
N TYR A 989 0.81 -12.25 -34.13
CA TYR A 989 -0.46 -11.63 -34.55
C TYR A 989 -0.77 -11.86 -36.04
N GLY A 990 0.18 -12.34 -36.84
CA GLY A 990 0.07 -12.26 -38.29
C GLY A 990 0.34 -10.83 -38.81
N SER A 991 0.07 -10.59 -40.09
CA SER A 991 0.42 -9.34 -40.76
C SER A 991 -0.63 -8.25 -40.57
N HIS A 992 -0.71 -7.68 -39.36
CA HIS A 992 -1.64 -6.60 -39.01
C HIS A 992 -0.94 -5.25 -38.83
N SER A 993 -1.63 -4.16 -39.22
CA SER A 993 -1.17 -2.79 -38.97
C SER A 993 -1.40 -2.37 -37.52
N ASN A 994 -0.69 -1.33 -37.07
CA ASN A 994 -0.94 -0.75 -35.75
C ASN A 994 -2.35 -0.13 -35.65
N ASP A 995 -2.93 0.32 -36.77
CA ASP A 995 -4.34 0.75 -36.83
C ASP A 995 -5.29 -0.37 -36.38
N TYR A 996 -5.09 -1.58 -36.92
CA TYR A 996 -5.90 -2.76 -36.59
C TYR A 996 -5.62 -3.25 -35.16
N LEU A 997 -4.35 -3.31 -34.76
CA LEU A 997 -3.97 -3.78 -33.43
C LEU A 997 -4.55 -2.89 -32.33
N LEU A 998 -4.57 -1.57 -32.54
CA LEU A 998 -5.15 -0.64 -31.58
C LEU A 998 -6.65 -0.85 -31.40
N VAL A 999 -7.42 -0.97 -32.50
CA VAL A 999 -8.89 -1.14 -32.43
C VAL A 999 -9.28 -2.50 -31.88
N GLU A 1000 -8.63 -3.57 -32.33
CA GLU A 1000 -9.06 -4.93 -32.00
C GLU A 1000 -8.46 -5.45 -30.69
N TYR A 1001 -7.31 -4.92 -30.26
CA TYR A 1001 -6.59 -5.41 -29.10
C TYR A 1001 -6.09 -4.33 -28.12
N GLY A 1002 -6.22 -3.04 -28.43
CA GLY A 1002 -5.94 -1.95 -27.48
C GLY A 1002 -4.48 -1.55 -27.34
N PHE A 1003 -3.59 -1.93 -28.27
CA PHE A 1003 -2.18 -1.52 -28.22
C PHE A 1003 -1.61 -1.29 -29.63
N ILE A 1004 -0.47 -0.60 -29.68
CA ILE A 1004 0.35 -0.43 -30.89
C ILE A 1004 1.76 -0.97 -30.64
N LEU A 1005 2.42 -1.46 -31.69
CA LEU A 1005 3.81 -1.89 -31.61
C LEU A 1005 4.73 -0.72 -31.96
N ALA A 1006 5.80 -0.52 -31.19
CA ALA A 1006 6.80 0.51 -31.50
C ALA A 1006 7.45 0.28 -32.87
N GLU A 1007 7.78 -0.97 -33.18
CA GLU A 1007 8.28 -1.42 -34.49
C GLU A 1007 7.34 -2.48 -35.06
N ASN A 1008 6.78 -2.22 -36.25
CA ASN A 1008 5.90 -3.16 -36.94
C ASN A 1008 6.18 -3.19 -38.45
N LYS A 1009 6.75 -4.30 -38.92
CA LYS A 1009 7.10 -4.53 -40.33
C LYS A 1009 5.88 -4.61 -41.27
N HIS A 1010 4.69 -4.77 -40.71
CA HIS A 1010 3.41 -4.85 -41.43
C HIS A 1010 2.56 -3.60 -41.24
N ASP A 1011 3.12 -2.56 -40.62
CA ASP A 1011 2.37 -1.33 -40.37
C ASP A 1011 2.01 -0.60 -41.66
N ASN A 1012 0.80 -0.08 -41.68
CA ASN A 1012 0.24 0.70 -42.77
C ASN A 1012 -0.97 1.49 -42.25
N THR A 1013 -1.37 2.53 -43.00
CA THR A 1013 -2.60 3.27 -42.76
C THR A 1013 -3.40 3.51 -44.05
N LYS A 1014 -4.70 3.82 -43.91
CA LYS A 1014 -5.64 4.01 -45.03
C LYS A 1014 -5.78 5.49 -45.40
N LEU A 1015 -5.66 5.79 -46.70
CA LEU A 1015 -5.76 7.11 -47.31
C LEU A 1015 -7.14 7.38 -47.94
N ASP A 1016 -8.11 6.50 -47.72
CA ASP A 1016 -9.47 6.60 -48.29
C ASP A 1016 -10.13 7.96 -48.01
N HIS A 1017 -9.93 8.51 -46.81
CA HIS A 1017 -10.46 9.82 -46.40
C HIS A 1017 -9.91 10.99 -47.23
N LEU A 1018 -8.72 10.85 -47.82
CA LEU A 1018 -8.11 11.86 -48.68
C LEU A 1018 -8.51 11.67 -50.14
N ILE A 1019 -8.57 10.41 -50.60
CA ILE A 1019 -8.67 10.09 -52.03
C ILE A 1019 -10.12 10.01 -52.49
N LEU A 1020 -11.03 9.37 -51.72
CA LEU A 1020 -12.42 9.21 -52.13
C LEU A 1020 -13.12 10.55 -52.43
N PRO A 1021 -12.95 11.62 -51.63
CA PRO A 1021 -13.56 12.92 -51.93
C PRO A 1021 -13.05 13.58 -53.22
N MET A 1022 -11.89 13.17 -53.73
CA MET A 1022 -11.29 13.71 -54.96
C MET A 1022 -11.88 13.08 -56.23
N LEU A 1023 -12.60 11.95 -56.11
CA LEU A 1023 -13.12 11.20 -57.25
C LEU A 1023 -14.49 11.73 -57.67
N THR A 1024 -14.65 11.98 -58.97
CA THR A 1024 -15.96 12.24 -59.57
C THR A 1024 -16.80 10.97 -59.62
N ARG A 1025 -18.14 11.10 -59.70
CA ARG A 1025 -19.06 9.96 -59.84
C ARG A 1025 -18.68 9.00 -60.98
N SER A 1026 -18.17 9.53 -62.09
CA SER A 1026 -17.71 8.73 -63.23
C SER A 1026 -16.47 7.89 -62.91
N GLN A 1027 -15.47 8.49 -62.24
CA GLN A 1027 -14.26 7.80 -61.79
C GLN A 1027 -14.57 6.76 -60.72
N THR A 1028 -15.44 7.09 -59.76
CA THR A 1028 -15.89 6.15 -58.73
C THR A 1028 -16.54 4.92 -59.35
N THR A 1029 -17.41 5.11 -60.33
CA THR A 1029 -18.08 4.01 -61.04
C THR A 1029 -17.08 3.13 -61.79
N LEU A 1030 -16.13 3.75 -62.50
CA LEU A 1030 -15.08 3.05 -63.24
C LEU A 1030 -14.18 2.23 -62.31
N LEU A 1031 -13.68 2.83 -61.23
CA LEU A 1031 -12.84 2.15 -60.24
C LEU A 1031 -13.61 1.02 -59.55
N GLN A 1032 -14.90 1.20 -59.27
CA GLN A 1032 -15.75 0.16 -58.71
C GLN A 1032 -15.93 -1.03 -59.66
N GLN A 1033 -16.18 -0.77 -60.96
CA GLN A 1033 -16.36 -1.81 -61.98
C GLN A 1033 -15.10 -2.67 -62.15
N HIS A 1034 -13.92 -2.08 -61.99
CA HIS A 1034 -12.64 -2.77 -62.10
C HIS A 1034 -12.03 -3.18 -60.74
N ASN A 1035 -12.80 -3.12 -59.65
CA ASN A 1035 -12.37 -3.52 -58.29
C ASN A 1035 -11.16 -2.74 -57.72
N TYR A 1036 -10.99 -1.49 -58.12
CA TYR A 1036 -9.96 -0.57 -57.63
C TYR A 1036 -10.49 0.55 -56.70
N LEU A 1037 -11.80 0.62 -56.45
CA LEU A 1037 -12.35 1.63 -55.51
C LEU A 1037 -12.01 1.27 -54.06
N GLY A 1038 -11.44 2.22 -53.33
CA GLY A 1038 -11.12 2.12 -51.90
C GLY A 1038 -9.93 1.21 -51.59
N ASP A 1039 -9.65 1.04 -50.29
CA ASP A 1039 -8.50 0.31 -49.75
C ASP A 1039 -7.15 0.91 -50.20
N TYR A 1040 -7.07 2.23 -50.19
CA TYR A 1040 -5.86 2.95 -50.55
C TYR A 1040 -4.92 2.97 -49.35
N THR A 1041 -3.80 2.25 -49.41
CA THR A 1041 -2.89 2.10 -48.27
C THR A 1041 -1.57 2.83 -48.49
N LEU A 1042 -1.00 3.31 -47.38
CA LEU A 1042 0.34 3.84 -47.24
C LEU A 1042 1.12 2.98 -46.24
N ASP A 1043 2.33 2.59 -46.60
CA ASP A 1043 3.33 2.03 -45.70
C ASP A 1043 4.68 2.73 -45.88
N ALA A 1044 5.69 2.34 -45.10
CA ALA A 1044 7.03 2.92 -45.19
C ALA A 1044 7.73 2.72 -46.56
N LYS A 1045 7.23 1.84 -47.43
CA LYS A 1045 7.77 1.59 -48.77
C LYS A 1045 7.05 2.38 -49.85
N GLY A 1046 5.87 2.95 -49.58
CA GLY A 1046 5.11 3.72 -50.54
C GLY A 1046 3.60 3.54 -50.45
N VAL A 1047 2.91 4.09 -51.45
CA VAL A 1047 1.48 3.87 -51.65
C VAL A 1047 1.24 2.59 -52.45
N CYS A 1048 0.18 1.85 -52.12
CA CYS A 1048 -0.13 0.61 -52.84
C CYS A 1048 -0.58 0.88 -54.30
N TYR A 1049 -0.56 -0.17 -55.12
CA TYR A 1049 -0.95 -0.07 -56.53
C TYR A 1049 -2.36 0.50 -56.71
N ARG A 1050 -3.34 0.12 -55.87
CA ARG A 1050 -4.71 0.67 -55.92
C ARG A 1050 -4.72 2.19 -55.78
N THR A 1051 -3.91 2.72 -54.87
CA THR A 1051 -3.72 4.16 -54.69
C THR A 1051 -3.18 4.82 -55.95
N GLN A 1052 -2.19 4.21 -56.61
CA GLN A 1052 -1.63 4.74 -57.87
C GLN A 1052 -2.68 4.75 -58.99
N VAL A 1053 -3.47 3.68 -59.12
CA VAL A 1053 -4.57 3.58 -60.10
C VAL A 1053 -5.62 4.67 -59.86
N ALA A 1054 -6.04 4.86 -58.60
CA ALA A 1054 -7.02 5.88 -58.24
C ALA A 1054 -6.50 7.29 -58.53
N LEU A 1055 -5.25 7.60 -58.15
CA LEU A 1055 -4.64 8.89 -58.45
C LEU A 1055 -4.48 9.12 -59.96
N ARG A 1056 -4.12 8.08 -60.73
CA ARG A 1056 -4.04 8.13 -62.21
C ARG A 1056 -5.39 8.47 -62.84
N SER A 1057 -6.49 7.95 -62.30
CA SER A 1057 -7.83 8.28 -62.79
C SER A 1057 -8.15 9.77 -62.68
N THR A 1058 -7.49 10.49 -61.76
CA THR A 1058 -7.70 11.93 -61.54
C THR A 1058 -6.79 12.84 -62.39
N CYS A 1059 -5.83 12.29 -63.14
CA CYS A 1059 -4.97 13.03 -64.05
C CYS A 1059 -5.07 12.56 -65.51
N THR A 1060 -5.92 11.58 -65.80
CA THR A 1060 -6.13 11.01 -67.14
C THR A 1060 -7.59 11.07 -67.56
N SER A 1061 -7.86 11.03 -68.88
CA SER A 1061 -9.23 10.97 -69.41
C SER A 1061 -9.84 9.57 -69.24
N ALA A 1062 -11.17 9.47 -69.11
CA ALA A 1062 -11.88 8.19 -68.98
C ALA A 1062 -11.45 7.13 -70.03
N LYS A 1063 -11.32 7.51 -71.30
CA LYS A 1063 -10.86 6.62 -72.39
C LYS A 1063 -9.45 6.06 -72.15
N LYS A 1064 -8.51 6.88 -71.69
CA LYS A 1064 -7.14 6.43 -71.36
C LYS A 1064 -7.13 5.53 -70.12
N MET A 1065 -8.01 5.79 -69.17
CA MET A 1065 -8.13 4.98 -67.97
C MET A 1065 -8.69 3.59 -68.29
N GLU A 1066 -9.67 3.49 -69.18
CA GLU A 1066 -10.16 2.20 -69.70
C GLU A 1066 -9.06 1.41 -70.41
N GLN A 1067 -8.24 2.07 -71.25
CA GLN A 1067 -7.09 1.45 -71.91
C GLN A 1067 -6.02 0.96 -70.91
N PHE A 1068 -5.73 1.75 -69.87
CA PHE A 1068 -4.81 1.36 -68.80
C PHE A 1068 -5.31 0.11 -68.05
N LEU A 1069 -6.60 0.08 -67.69
CA LEU A 1069 -7.22 -1.03 -66.96
C LEU A 1069 -7.37 -2.29 -67.82
N ALA A 1070 -7.49 -2.14 -69.15
CA ALA A 1070 -7.49 -3.22 -70.11
C ALA A 1070 -6.08 -3.76 -70.45
N GLY A 1071 -5.01 -3.12 -69.96
CA GLY A 1071 -3.62 -3.47 -70.27
C GLY A 1071 -3.15 -3.04 -71.66
N GLU A 1072 -3.90 -2.16 -72.33
CA GLU A 1072 -3.58 -1.63 -73.67
C GLU A 1072 -2.59 -0.44 -73.62
N TRP A 1073 -2.35 0.12 -72.44
CA TRP A 1073 -1.42 1.22 -72.19
C TRP A 1073 -0.76 1.08 -70.80
N ASP A 1074 0.56 1.28 -70.73
CA ASP A 1074 1.40 1.03 -69.56
C ASP A 1074 1.37 2.13 -68.48
N GLY A 1075 0.93 3.34 -68.82
CA GLY A 1075 0.80 4.44 -67.87
C GLY A 1075 2.05 5.32 -67.72
N GLU A 1076 3.24 4.89 -68.12
CA GLU A 1076 4.53 5.49 -67.67
C GLU A 1076 4.62 7.01 -67.85
N LYS A 1077 4.09 7.54 -68.96
CA LYS A 1077 4.11 8.98 -69.28
C LYS A 1077 3.35 9.87 -68.30
N ASP A 1078 2.44 9.29 -67.50
CA ASP A 1078 1.65 10.03 -66.53
C ASP A 1078 2.14 9.81 -65.07
N ASP A 1079 3.18 9.00 -64.84
CA ASP A 1079 3.71 8.68 -63.50
C ASP A 1079 4.19 9.92 -62.74
N ALA A 1080 4.85 10.85 -63.42
CA ALA A 1080 5.26 12.12 -62.81
C ALA A 1080 4.06 12.93 -62.29
N LYS A 1081 2.92 12.89 -62.99
CA LYS A 1081 1.68 13.57 -62.55
C LYS A 1081 1.02 12.82 -61.39
N VAL A 1082 1.06 11.49 -61.43
CA VAL A 1082 0.56 10.63 -60.34
C VAL A 1082 1.36 10.86 -59.06
N ASN A 1083 2.70 10.89 -59.16
CA ASN A 1083 3.60 11.18 -58.04
C ASN A 1083 3.43 12.61 -57.50
N ALA A 1084 3.23 13.61 -58.38
CA ALA A 1084 2.93 14.97 -57.95
C ALA A 1084 1.62 15.04 -57.14
N LYS A 1085 0.57 14.33 -57.58
CA LYS A 1085 -0.69 14.22 -56.85
C LYS A 1085 -0.53 13.47 -55.53
N ARG A 1086 0.21 12.35 -55.52
CA ARG A 1086 0.59 11.60 -54.30
C ARG A 1086 1.25 12.54 -53.30
N ASN A 1087 2.29 13.26 -53.69
CA ASN A 1087 3.02 14.15 -52.79
C ASN A 1087 2.14 15.31 -52.30
N THR A 1088 1.21 15.80 -53.13
CA THR A 1088 0.25 16.84 -52.72
C THR A 1088 -0.69 16.33 -51.61
N ILE A 1089 -1.26 15.13 -51.76
CA ILE A 1089 -2.18 14.59 -50.74
C ILE A 1089 -1.44 14.21 -49.45
N LEU A 1090 -0.21 13.69 -49.56
CA LEU A 1090 0.58 13.30 -48.41
C LEU A 1090 1.06 14.51 -47.60
N LYS A 1091 1.48 15.60 -48.27
CA LYS A 1091 1.82 16.86 -47.58
C LYS A 1091 0.61 17.46 -46.85
N LYS A 1092 -0.57 17.44 -47.49
CA LYS A 1092 -1.79 17.89 -46.81
C LYS A 1092 -2.07 17.07 -45.54
N PHE A 1093 -1.88 15.75 -45.61
CA PHE A 1093 -2.09 14.90 -44.45
C PHE A 1093 -1.02 15.15 -43.38
N GLN A 1094 0.23 15.37 -43.77
CA GLN A 1094 1.32 15.78 -42.87
C GLN A 1094 0.95 17.04 -42.07
N ASP A 1095 0.45 18.09 -42.74
CA ASP A 1095 0.00 19.33 -42.08
C ASP A 1095 -1.15 19.05 -41.07
N GLU A 1096 -2.06 18.13 -41.39
CA GLU A 1096 -3.14 17.71 -40.50
C GLU A 1096 -2.60 16.95 -39.26
N ILE A 1097 -1.57 16.12 -39.43
CA ILE A 1097 -0.90 15.39 -38.33
C ILE A 1097 -0.20 16.35 -37.38
N GLU A 1098 0.58 17.29 -37.90
CA GLU A 1098 1.30 18.28 -37.09
C GLU A 1098 0.35 19.13 -36.25
N ALA A 1099 -0.79 19.54 -36.84
CA ALA A 1099 -1.83 20.25 -36.11
C ALA A 1099 -2.46 19.41 -34.99
N LYS A 1100 -2.62 18.09 -35.20
CA LYS A 1100 -3.11 17.16 -34.17
C LYS A 1100 -2.11 16.97 -33.03
N LEU A 1101 -0.83 16.74 -33.36
CA LEU A 1101 0.22 16.55 -32.37
C LEU A 1101 0.41 17.78 -31.48
N ALA A 1102 0.39 18.98 -32.06
CA ALA A 1102 0.45 20.23 -31.29
C ALA A 1102 -0.72 20.36 -30.29
N GLY A 1103 -1.92 19.91 -30.67
CA GLY A 1103 -3.08 19.91 -29.79
C GLY A 1103 -2.97 18.95 -28.60
N PHE A 1104 -2.12 17.91 -28.68
CA PHE A 1104 -1.92 16.98 -27.57
C PHE A 1104 -0.94 17.51 -26.51
N GLU A 1105 -0.05 18.44 -26.85
CA GLU A 1105 0.87 19.06 -25.88
C GLU A 1105 0.12 19.83 -24.77
N ASP A 1106 -1.07 20.35 -25.10
CA ASP A 1106 -1.93 21.10 -24.18
C ASP A 1106 -2.93 20.22 -23.40
N MET A 1107 -2.96 18.90 -23.64
CA MET A 1107 -3.87 17.97 -22.96
C MET A 1107 -3.24 17.38 -21.69
N GLU A 1108 -4.09 16.99 -20.71
CA GLU A 1108 -3.62 16.30 -19.50
C GLU A 1108 -2.99 14.95 -19.87
N ASP A 1109 -1.76 14.73 -19.39
CA ASP A 1109 -0.99 13.53 -19.69
C ASP A 1109 -1.73 12.28 -19.19
N SER A 1110 -2.05 11.40 -20.14
CA SER A 1110 -2.77 10.15 -19.90
C SER A 1110 -2.28 9.08 -20.88
N ALA A 1111 -2.46 7.81 -20.52
CA ALA A 1111 -2.08 6.69 -21.37
C ALA A 1111 -2.76 6.73 -22.76
N THR A 1112 -4.00 7.23 -22.81
CA THR A 1112 -4.75 7.43 -24.07
C THR A 1112 -4.09 8.51 -24.94
N VAL A 1113 -3.75 9.67 -24.36
CA VAL A 1113 -3.08 10.76 -25.08
C VAL A 1113 -1.71 10.32 -25.58
N THR A 1114 -0.94 9.60 -24.76
CA THR A 1114 0.35 9.02 -25.16
C THR A 1114 0.19 8.08 -26.36
N THR A 1115 -0.79 7.18 -26.32
CA THR A 1115 -1.04 6.21 -27.42
C THR A 1115 -1.47 6.91 -28.71
N LEU A 1116 -2.32 7.94 -28.59
CA LEU A 1116 -2.75 8.78 -29.72
C LEU A 1116 -1.56 9.48 -30.37
N ALA A 1117 -0.76 10.21 -29.59
CA ALA A 1117 0.41 10.92 -30.07
C ALA A 1117 1.37 9.98 -30.79
N GLN A 1118 1.72 8.86 -30.16
CA GLN A 1118 2.62 7.86 -30.74
C GLN A 1118 2.09 7.31 -32.08
N ARG A 1119 0.78 7.09 -32.22
CA ARG A 1119 0.24 6.58 -33.48
C ARG A 1119 0.29 7.63 -34.59
N TRP A 1120 -0.03 8.88 -34.29
CA TRP A 1120 0.06 9.99 -35.23
C TRP A 1120 1.52 10.21 -35.70
N GLU A 1121 2.49 10.12 -34.80
CA GLU A 1121 3.92 10.16 -35.13
C GLU A 1121 4.34 9.00 -36.07
N GLN A 1122 3.86 7.78 -35.82
CA GLN A 1122 4.15 6.65 -36.70
C GLN A 1122 3.62 6.86 -38.13
N ILE A 1123 2.46 7.49 -38.28
CA ILE A 1123 1.91 7.84 -39.59
C ILE A 1123 2.73 8.95 -40.25
N SER A 1124 3.14 9.98 -39.48
CA SER A 1124 4.06 11.05 -39.94
C SER A 1124 5.33 10.45 -40.56
N ALA A 1125 5.97 9.53 -39.83
CA ALA A 1125 7.19 8.87 -40.27
C ALA A 1125 7.00 8.09 -41.59
N MET A 1126 5.85 7.46 -41.81
CA MET A 1126 5.55 6.81 -43.10
C MET A 1126 5.41 7.81 -44.24
N ILE A 1127 4.81 8.97 -43.99
CA ILE A 1127 4.63 10.02 -44.99
C ILE A 1127 5.97 10.63 -45.37
N GLU A 1128 6.78 11.00 -44.39
CA GLU A 1128 8.12 11.54 -44.57
C GLU A 1128 8.98 10.59 -45.41
N ALA A 1129 9.02 9.30 -45.06
CA ALA A 1129 9.76 8.28 -45.79
C ALA A 1129 9.36 8.15 -47.28
N VAL A 1130 8.12 8.47 -47.64
CA VAL A 1130 7.62 8.44 -49.03
C VAL A 1130 7.82 9.77 -49.75
N LEU A 1131 7.82 10.89 -49.03
CA LEU A 1131 8.11 12.21 -49.60
C LEU A 1131 9.59 12.41 -49.92
N GLU A 1132 10.47 11.68 -49.22
CA GLU A 1132 11.91 11.60 -49.51
C GLU A 1132 12.26 10.77 -50.76
N GLN A 1133 11.31 9.96 -51.27
CA GLN A 1133 11.42 9.15 -52.50
C GLN A 1133 10.89 9.88 -53.75
#